data_AF-A0A9W6TR91-F1
#
_entry.id   AF-A0A9W6TR91-F1
#
_cell.length_a   1.000
_cell.length_b   1.000
_cell.length_c   1.000
_cell.angle_alpha   90.00
_cell.angle_beta   90.00
_cell.angle_gamma   90.00
#
_symmetry.space_group_name_H-M   'P 1'
#
loop_
_entity.id
_entity.type
_entity.pdbx_description
1 polymer ?
#
loop_
_entity_poly.entity_id
_entity_poly.type
_entity_poly.pdbx_seq_one_letter_code
_entity_poly.pdbx_strand_id
1 'polypeptide(L)'
;MASFSSSARLARLATARNTFVAKFTPDACRVLPRGGCRPSTQKSRPLILVATSQDAATLQRQMNNLDMITFNAGFGADSALAMSTESFRFSSASGSSGARLDMGDDDDVAERGDAREPDDERARLLEPVVSASVRRGLLHVKGVFPDQSAEFVDVDPRLTTVGDLKRALCARRDSARDLGLAADDARVMFGGQVVEDAWLVVDCGMGFEGAIHIVKAAVLGDTFLGRAGGGSLFDGRKTRRADPKLSISSIASVYAAPQDQPLTVDQLGNDQVMNQLATFNQSLSLSTVPSARGDLFSRHVRPEEASFAEMAADFYENLERVQDSDLYCEKLLSGYIDVLQTRLEKLEASLAGSSKPRGEPTLAQKRLQNDIKELRDERNTWRLLFELRKVCHTNKDIADGEDSLMMLGTEAEELRFEMLEDDAVRLLETRNETFKIQRAVKAWLESMALENTISISEKRDASGSRTLRMMRKQVFPGEDDVRMDPDAVLRDGDDHVLPDDLEDEAELMKALWLYVRAGRIDDATDLCIRVGQSWRAASLSGGNPAGASENNGREDLSLERWGNPFRALWKSMCWRLSEHTADGKLSKSNSLLAKKYEELIYAALSGNIQVITKSSLCESWEDHCWAYLQGITEQQLDEILFKLLKLKSQSSQLIVGNNTHYLRHYSTLLDKTKYLKRYQVDLDTLFDELRGSQSEHVRMQANQPHRQIQAKLVTAKFEYIVSRVLDTLLFNPEDDSYNWDLQLDSAVQSDETSSLFLRFAAHFILFAGFTGENFDEQAGHMILKLYIRHLVKHRQLQFVPIYASRLPTEGAIEIYVQMLSTVEDSLERELCVKRILDYAGMEVLSTVLQTAVDRLCEEYRLVAQEQQQKKGQPVSSDVATTDIDRRRIQTIEFLCFFSEHRAEALVRANTLTRQFLLEGKYAAVKELVEESLPEDSIGVLDMNRAAQLLREDDEIERAMREFLCWRAYIQACTQYDLWRNCINNPGAEALSLYTEEKDYLADLMFHVSRSAAATLEVLHFENGWLMGCSNDATEDAAIRERCLPTLVFNLHFIQLESAKTIMRLTHYPEDAKAELARPLLEKSLEVADVVADEHYGVYHALDQDQCRDLLHGFRESAVSLAFVECMPTPTISPDSDQD
;
A
#
# COMPACT_ATOMS: atom_id res chain seq x y z
N MET A 1 -46.56 17.93 -40.98
CA MET A 1 -47.54 19.03 -40.82
C MET A 1 -48.23 18.85 -39.47
N ALA A 2 -48.53 19.94 -38.75
CA ALA A 2 -49.19 19.99 -37.42
C ALA A 2 -48.49 19.20 -36.28
N SER A 3 -48.02 19.73 -35.15
CA SER A 3 -48.09 21.03 -34.44
C SER A 3 -49.27 21.29 -33.48
N PHE A 4 -49.03 21.14 -32.17
CA PHE A 4 -49.60 21.81 -30.98
C PHE A 4 -48.71 21.40 -29.78
N SER A 5 -48.50 22.13 -28.67
CA SER A 5 -48.45 23.57 -28.30
C SER A 5 -47.88 23.64 -26.84
N SER A 6 -47.54 24.75 -26.18
CA SER A 6 -47.58 26.20 -26.45
C SER A 6 -46.52 26.97 -25.60
N SER A 7 -46.21 28.22 -25.98
CA SER A 7 -45.93 29.43 -25.16
C SER A 7 -45.23 29.36 -23.77
N ALA A 8 -44.33 30.30 -23.38
CA ALA A 8 -43.99 31.61 -23.96
C ALA A 8 -42.53 32.05 -23.69
N ARG A 9 -42.10 33.13 -24.38
CA ARG A 9 -40.78 33.79 -24.28
C ARG A 9 -40.77 34.89 -23.20
N LEU A 10 -39.70 35.20 -22.45
CA LEU A 10 -38.30 35.60 -22.77
C LEU A 10 -38.11 37.12 -23.04
N ALA A 11 -37.28 37.77 -22.20
CA ALA A 11 -36.50 39.00 -22.43
C ALA A 11 -37.24 40.38 -22.38
N ARG A 12 -36.57 41.56 -22.33
CA ARG A 12 -35.15 41.92 -22.62
C ARG A 12 -34.75 43.28 -21.98
N LEU A 13 -33.47 43.67 -22.18
CA LEU A 13 -32.83 44.99 -21.88
C LEU A 13 -32.46 45.21 -20.39
N ALA A 14 -31.27 45.61 -19.93
CA ALA A 14 -29.95 46.05 -20.46
C ALA A 14 -29.57 47.54 -20.24
N THR A 15 -28.40 47.70 -19.60
CA THR A 15 -27.41 48.82 -19.69
C THR A 15 -27.69 50.24 -19.17
N ALA A 16 -26.78 50.66 -18.26
CA ALA A 16 -26.01 51.94 -18.28
C ALA A 16 -26.38 53.14 -17.36
N ARG A 17 -25.57 53.27 -16.29
CA ARG A 17 -24.76 54.45 -15.87
C ARG A 17 -25.39 55.77 -15.33
N ASN A 18 -24.59 56.36 -14.40
CA ASN A 18 -24.37 57.80 -14.13
C ASN A 18 -25.23 58.60 -13.11
N THR A 19 -24.78 58.56 -11.84
CA THR A 19 -24.28 59.71 -11.03
C THR A 19 -25.18 60.87 -10.52
N PHE A 20 -24.91 61.25 -9.24
CA PHE A 20 -25.09 62.59 -8.59
C PHE A 20 -26.52 63.04 -8.17
N VAL A 21 -26.75 63.78 -7.05
CA VAL A 21 -25.94 64.00 -5.82
C VAL A 21 -26.78 64.56 -4.63
N ALA A 22 -26.36 64.23 -3.39
CA ALA A 22 -26.52 64.88 -2.05
C ALA A 22 -27.73 65.77 -1.64
N LYS A 23 -28.16 65.63 -0.36
CA LYS A 23 -28.39 66.67 0.71
C LYS A 23 -28.77 65.96 2.04
N PHE A 24 -28.49 66.41 3.29
CA PHE A 24 -27.65 67.52 3.82
C PHE A 24 -27.13 67.20 5.27
N THR A 25 -26.44 68.17 5.89
CA THR A 25 -25.64 68.20 7.16
C THR A 25 -26.48 68.51 8.43
N PRO A 26 -25.95 68.77 9.66
CA PRO A 26 -24.55 69.01 10.15
C PRO A 26 -24.19 68.28 11.50
N ASP A 27 -23.18 68.58 12.34
CA ASP A 27 -22.13 69.64 12.43
C ASP A 27 -20.90 69.16 13.29
N ALA A 28 -19.91 70.06 13.52
CA ALA A 28 -19.00 70.26 14.67
C ALA A 28 -18.48 69.04 15.50
N CYS A 29 -17.18 68.88 15.85
CA CYS A 29 -15.99 69.79 15.91
C CYS A 29 -14.72 68.94 16.33
N ARG A 30 -13.43 69.36 16.47
CA ARG A 30 -12.62 70.60 16.27
C ARG A 30 -11.09 70.28 16.37
N VAL A 31 -10.22 71.27 16.06
CA VAL A 31 -8.76 71.41 16.40
C VAL A 31 -7.73 70.59 15.56
N LEU A 32 -6.51 71.15 15.45
CA LEU A 32 -5.40 70.97 14.48
C LEU A 32 -4.16 71.80 15.00
N PRO A 33 -3.01 72.07 14.30
CA PRO A 33 -2.41 71.55 13.03
C PRO A 33 -0.84 71.36 13.01
N ARG A 34 -0.28 71.06 11.80
CA ARG A 34 1.12 71.27 11.27
C ARG A 34 2.19 70.20 11.62
N GLY A 35 3.13 69.84 10.74
CA GLY A 35 3.30 70.09 9.28
C GLY A 35 4.78 70.14 8.80
N GLY A 36 5.13 69.58 7.63
CA GLY A 36 6.50 69.62 7.05
C GLY A 36 6.67 68.89 5.69
N CYS A 37 7.63 69.30 4.85
CA CYS A 37 7.71 68.95 3.40
C CYS A 37 8.79 67.92 3.00
N ARG A 38 8.69 67.41 1.75
CA ARG A 38 9.78 66.77 0.94
C ARG A 38 10.79 67.86 0.43
N PRO A 39 11.86 67.59 -0.37
CA PRO A 39 12.48 66.33 -0.85
C PRO A 39 14.06 66.27 -0.86
N SER A 40 14.60 65.15 -1.41
CA SER A 40 15.75 65.07 -2.36
C SER A 40 17.26 65.01 -1.97
N THR A 41 17.95 64.07 -2.66
CA THR A 41 19.33 64.08 -3.24
C THR A 41 20.65 63.90 -2.44
N GLN A 42 21.34 62.80 -2.79
CA GLN A 42 22.78 62.63 -3.15
C GLN A 42 23.96 62.70 -2.13
N LYS A 43 24.80 61.65 -2.25
CA LYS A 43 26.30 61.59 -2.33
C LYS A 43 27.20 61.38 -1.08
N SER A 44 28.11 60.40 -1.26
CA SER A 44 29.52 60.26 -0.83
C SER A 44 29.94 60.24 0.66
N ARG A 45 30.55 59.10 1.07
CA ARG A 45 32.00 58.85 1.38
C ARG A 45 32.90 60.07 1.78
N PRO A 46 34.06 59.89 2.48
CA PRO A 46 34.71 58.65 3.04
C PRO A 46 35.39 58.85 4.45
N LEU A 47 36.37 57.99 4.81
CA LEU A 47 37.53 58.17 5.75
C LEU A 47 37.34 57.80 7.25
N ILE A 48 38.34 57.32 8.03
CA ILE A 48 39.58 56.52 7.79
C ILE A 48 40.13 55.92 9.14
N LEU A 49 41.13 55.02 9.05
CA LEU A 49 42.03 54.39 10.06
C LEU A 49 41.71 52.90 10.38
N VAL A 50 42.56 51.87 10.16
CA VAL A 50 44.04 51.63 10.38
C VAL A 50 44.30 51.06 11.80
N ALA A 51 45.06 49.97 12.02
CA ALA A 51 46.15 49.34 11.24
C ALA A 51 46.26 47.79 11.39
N THR A 52 46.92 47.12 10.41
CA THR A 52 47.91 45.98 10.51
C THR A 52 47.59 44.73 11.38
N SER A 53 48.02 43.49 11.09
CA SER A 53 49.09 42.90 10.22
C SER A 53 48.85 41.37 10.08
N GLN A 54 49.35 40.58 9.12
CA GLN A 54 50.03 40.77 7.82
C GLN A 54 50.11 39.40 7.07
N ASP A 55 50.47 39.44 5.77
CA ASP A 55 51.37 38.57 4.97
C ASP A 55 51.42 37.04 5.17
N ALA A 56 51.53 36.18 4.14
CA ALA A 56 51.53 36.28 2.67
C ALA A 56 51.13 34.89 2.08
N ALA A 57 50.53 34.67 0.89
CA ALA A 57 50.75 35.21 -0.47
C ALA A 57 52.05 34.66 -1.14
N THR A 58 52.15 34.27 -2.43
CA THR A 58 51.23 34.37 -3.59
C THR A 58 51.69 33.46 -4.78
N LEU A 59 50.89 33.39 -5.86
CA LEU A 59 51.19 33.01 -7.28
C LEU A 59 51.36 31.49 -7.60
N GLN A 60 50.80 30.83 -8.64
CA GLN A 60 50.06 31.15 -9.90
C GLN A 60 50.89 31.11 -11.22
N ARG A 61 50.74 30.03 -12.04
CA ARG A 61 50.25 30.05 -13.45
C ARG A 61 50.39 28.71 -14.23
N GLN A 62 49.29 28.32 -14.88
CA GLN A 62 49.12 27.77 -16.26
C GLN A 62 50.30 27.07 -16.98
N MET A 63 50.08 25.86 -17.53
CA MET A 63 49.61 25.63 -18.92
C MET A 63 49.36 24.12 -19.22
N ASN A 64 48.71 23.82 -20.35
CA ASN A 64 48.24 22.50 -20.77
C ASN A 64 49.37 21.53 -21.18
N ASN A 65 49.16 20.21 -21.04
CA ASN A 65 49.01 19.29 -22.19
C ASN A 65 48.68 17.83 -21.77
N LEU A 66 48.40 16.99 -22.77
CA LEU A 66 48.02 15.58 -22.68
C LEU A 66 49.18 14.68 -22.19
N ASP A 67 48.86 13.51 -21.61
CA ASP A 67 49.02 12.25 -22.36
C ASP A 67 48.32 11.05 -21.67
N MET A 68 48.04 10.00 -22.46
CA MET A 68 47.67 8.68 -21.93
C MET A 68 48.91 7.95 -21.38
N ILE A 69 48.71 7.01 -20.45
CA ILE A 69 49.22 5.62 -20.57
C ILE A 69 48.63 4.74 -19.45
N THR A 70 48.41 3.45 -19.75
CA THR A 70 47.99 2.39 -18.82
C THR A 70 49.14 1.92 -17.93
N PHE A 71 48.87 1.27 -16.78
CA PHE A 71 49.44 -0.05 -16.48
C PHE A 71 48.78 -0.75 -15.27
N ASN A 72 49.12 -2.02 -15.08
CA ASN A 72 48.57 -3.00 -14.14
C ASN A 72 49.36 -3.12 -12.81
N ALA A 73 48.81 -3.92 -11.88
CA ALA A 73 49.37 -4.46 -10.61
C ALA A 73 49.17 -3.62 -9.33
N GLY A 74 49.12 -4.20 -8.11
CA GLY A 74 49.03 -5.63 -7.74
C GLY A 74 49.78 -6.03 -6.45
N PHE A 75 49.24 -7.00 -5.69
CA PHE A 75 49.79 -7.72 -4.51
C PHE A 75 49.93 -7.00 -3.13
N GLY A 76 49.85 -7.81 -2.05
CA GLY A 76 50.10 -7.46 -0.64
C GLY A 76 48.85 -6.99 0.13
N ALA A 77 48.23 -7.69 1.09
CA ALA A 77 48.48 -8.98 1.79
C ALA A 77 49.53 -9.05 2.92
N ASP A 78 49.10 -8.70 4.14
CA ASP A 78 49.49 -9.24 5.47
C ASP A 78 48.33 -8.88 6.45
N SER A 79 47.77 -9.73 7.33
CA SER A 79 48.28 -10.53 8.46
C SER A 79 48.54 -9.70 9.74
N ALA A 80 48.16 -10.06 10.98
CA ALA A 80 47.36 -11.19 11.52
C ALA A 80 46.83 -10.88 12.96
N LEU A 81 46.24 -11.87 13.65
CA LEU A 81 45.83 -11.93 15.09
C LEU A 81 44.58 -11.08 15.46
N ALA A 82 43.44 -11.59 15.97
CA ALA A 82 42.99 -12.85 16.60
C ALA A 82 43.14 -13.00 18.13
N MET A 83 42.00 -13.15 18.83
CA MET A 83 41.79 -13.84 20.11
C MET A 83 40.40 -14.53 20.11
N SER A 84 40.20 -15.58 20.91
CA SER A 84 39.09 -16.55 20.81
C SER A 84 38.86 -17.37 22.10
N THR A 85 38.05 -18.47 22.04
CA THR A 85 37.84 -19.58 23.04
C THR A 85 36.84 -19.34 24.19
N GLU A 86 36.28 -20.37 24.88
CA GLU A 86 35.64 -21.71 24.59
C GLU A 86 34.84 -22.06 25.89
N SER A 87 33.81 -22.92 26.00
CA SER A 87 33.04 -23.76 25.05
C SER A 87 31.52 -23.64 25.39
N PHE A 88 30.58 -24.59 25.41
CA PHE A 88 30.49 -26.07 25.40
C PHE A 88 29.39 -26.50 24.41
N ARG A 89 29.35 -27.66 23.72
CA ARG A 89 29.88 -29.04 23.86
C ARG A 89 28.94 -30.07 24.51
N PHE A 90 28.34 -30.91 23.67
CA PHE A 90 28.41 -32.39 23.68
C PHE A 90 28.13 -32.84 22.23
N SER A 91 29.09 -33.30 21.40
CA SER A 91 30.00 -34.47 21.47
C SER A 91 29.39 -35.75 20.90
N SER A 92 29.88 -36.17 19.72
CA SER A 92 29.61 -37.47 19.08
C SER A 92 30.69 -38.50 19.45
N ALA A 93 30.48 -39.79 19.09
CA ALA A 93 31.48 -40.85 19.33
C ALA A 93 31.39 -42.02 18.34
N SER A 94 32.47 -42.27 17.59
CA SER A 94 33.11 -43.60 17.39
C SER A 94 34.23 -43.49 16.33
N GLY A 95 35.22 -44.38 16.40
CA GLY A 95 36.46 -44.33 15.59
C GLY A 95 36.73 -45.61 14.79
N SER A 96 37.83 -45.63 14.04
CA SER A 96 38.11 -46.62 13.00
C SER A 96 39.02 -47.80 13.40
N SER A 97 38.75 -48.97 12.81
CA SER A 97 39.71 -50.07 12.52
C SER A 97 39.02 -51.13 11.62
N GLY A 98 39.68 -51.98 10.83
CA GLY A 98 41.12 -52.02 10.53
C GLY A 98 41.70 -53.33 9.94
N ALA A 99 41.15 -53.89 8.86
CA ALA A 99 41.77 -54.97 8.02
C ALA A 99 41.16 -54.92 6.59
N ARG A 100 41.81 -55.17 5.43
CA ARG A 100 42.86 -56.12 4.91
C ARG A 100 42.29 -57.45 4.34
N LEU A 101 42.81 -57.83 3.15
CA LEU A 101 42.49 -59.01 2.31
C LEU A 101 41.16 -58.89 1.52
N ASP A 102 41.01 -59.37 0.28
CA ASP A 102 41.97 -59.86 -0.74
C ASP A 102 41.41 -59.59 -2.18
N MET A 103 42.11 -59.98 -3.24
CA MET A 103 41.69 -59.81 -4.65
C MET A 103 40.71 -60.88 -5.16
N GLY A 104 39.98 -60.55 -6.24
CA GLY A 104 39.15 -61.48 -7.03
C GLY A 104 38.50 -60.78 -8.22
N ASP A 105 38.60 -61.38 -9.42
CA ASP A 105 38.22 -60.78 -10.72
C ASP A 105 36.86 -61.28 -11.27
N ASP A 106 36.46 -60.71 -12.42
CA ASP A 106 35.61 -61.24 -13.51
C ASP A 106 34.08 -61.50 -13.35
N ASP A 107 33.33 -60.61 -14.02
CA ASP A 107 32.33 -60.86 -15.10
C ASP A 107 30.93 -61.55 -14.93
N ASP A 108 30.12 -61.26 -15.97
CA ASP A 108 28.90 -61.92 -16.50
C ASP A 108 27.51 -61.87 -15.80
N VAL A 109 26.71 -60.87 -16.24
CA VAL A 109 25.58 -61.02 -17.21
C VAL A 109 24.38 -61.98 -16.96
N ALA A 110 23.18 -61.47 -17.31
CA ALA A 110 21.90 -62.13 -17.69
C ALA A 110 20.79 -62.49 -16.65
N GLU A 111 19.77 -61.63 -16.66
CA GLU A 111 18.31 -61.90 -16.76
C GLU A 111 17.59 -63.09 -16.08
N ARG A 112 16.59 -62.71 -15.26
CA ARG A 112 15.17 -63.19 -15.21
C ARG A 112 14.87 -64.69 -14.95
N GLY A 113 14.31 -64.96 -13.77
CA GLY A 113 13.48 -66.14 -13.45
C GLY A 113 12.65 -65.86 -12.18
N ASP A 114 11.42 -66.39 -12.09
CA ASP A 114 10.40 -65.88 -11.14
C ASP A 114 10.00 -66.88 -10.02
N ALA A 115 9.54 -66.33 -8.90
CA ALA A 115 8.75 -66.89 -7.79
C ALA A 115 9.24 -68.14 -7.01
N ARG A 116 9.56 -67.94 -5.71
CA ARG A 116 8.81 -68.52 -4.56
C ARG A 116 9.26 -67.99 -3.18
N GLU A 117 8.29 -67.86 -2.28
CA GLU A 117 8.37 -67.49 -0.85
C GLU A 117 8.70 -68.73 0.03
N PRO A 118 8.89 -68.65 1.38
CA PRO A 118 8.67 -67.52 2.30
C PRO A 118 9.74 -67.30 3.42
N ASP A 119 9.34 -66.50 4.42
CA ASP A 119 9.79 -66.44 5.84
C ASP A 119 11.14 -65.76 6.25
N ASP A 120 11.01 -64.44 6.48
CA ASP A 120 11.01 -63.81 7.83
C ASP A 120 12.26 -63.08 8.43
N GLU A 121 11.94 -62.12 9.31
CA GLU A 121 12.70 -61.35 10.31
C GLU A 121 14.00 -60.58 9.92
N ARG A 122 13.87 -59.23 9.96
CA ARG A 122 14.82 -58.25 10.53
C ARG A 122 16.24 -58.13 9.93
N ALA A 123 16.39 -57.27 8.91
CA ALA A 123 17.29 -56.09 8.96
C ALA A 123 17.25 -55.24 7.67
N ARG A 124 16.64 -54.04 7.72
CA ARG A 124 16.91 -52.94 6.77
C ARG A 124 16.84 -51.58 7.47
N LEU A 125 18.00 -50.99 7.73
CA LEU A 125 18.11 -49.61 8.21
C LEU A 125 18.16 -48.64 7.03
N LEU A 126 17.01 -48.03 6.76
CA LEU A 126 16.80 -46.66 6.27
C LEU A 126 17.98 -45.98 5.54
N GLU A 127 17.92 -45.96 4.20
CA GLU A 127 18.23 -44.73 3.46
C GLU A 127 16.91 -43.94 3.27
N PRO A 128 16.92 -42.59 3.36
CA PRO A 128 15.71 -41.79 3.14
C PRO A 128 15.37 -41.72 1.65
N VAL A 129 14.22 -42.28 1.27
CA VAL A 129 13.72 -42.25 -0.12
C VAL A 129 13.21 -40.85 -0.48
N VAL A 130 14.12 -39.97 -0.90
CA VAL A 130 13.76 -38.68 -1.49
C VAL A 130 13.00 -38.92 -2.80
N SER A 131 11.73 -38.54 -2.83
CA SER A 131 10.85 -38.79 -3.98
C SER A 131 11.37 -38.10 -5.26
N ALA A 132 11.06 -38.68 -6.42
CA ALA A 132 11.49 -38.15 -7.72
C ALA A 132 10.89 -36.76 -8.05
N SER A 133 9.87 -36.32 -7.29
CA SER A 133 9.25 -34.99 -7.38
C SER A 133 10.11 -33.89 -6.74
N VAL A 134 10.72 -34.17 -5.58
CA VAL A 134 11.60 -33.21 -4.88
C VAL A 134 12.84 -32.88 -5.73
N ARG A 135 13.38 -33.89 -6.44
CA ARG A 135 14.48 -33.69 -7.43
C ARG A 135 14.08 -32.84 -8.65
N ARG A 136 12.83 -32.39 -8.75
CA ARG A 136 12.31 -31.49 -9.79
C ARG A 136 11.87 -30.13 -9.24
N GLY A 137 12.16 -29.82 -7.97
CA GLY A 137 11.83 -28.55 -7.34
C GLY A 137 10.38 -28.40 -6.87
N LEU A 138 9.59 -29.48 -6.89
CA LEU A 138 8.25 -29.50 -6.28
C LEU A 138 8.37 -29.67 -4.77
N LEU A 139 7.53 -28.96 -4.01
CA LEU A 139 7.42 -29.08 -2.56
C LEU A 139 6.52 -30.28 -2.23
N HIS A 140 7.03 -31.20 -1.42
CA HIS A 140 6.32 -32.41 -1.00
C HIS A 140 5.57 -32.12 0.31
N VAL A 141 4.32 -31.66 0.21
CA VAL A 141 3.57 -31.19 1.38
C VAL A 141 2.82 -32.33 2.04
N LYS A 142 3.00 -32.48 3.35
CA LYS A 142 2.24 -33.37 4.23
C LYS A 142 1.01 -32.66 4.77
N GLY A 143 -0.19 -33.10 4.42
CA GLY A 143 -1.46 -32.63 5.00
C GLY A 143 -1.99 -33.64 6.03
N VAL A 144 -2.04 -33.23 7.30
CA VAL A 144 -2.54 -34.02 8.44
C VAL A 144 -4.00 -33.67 8.68
N PHE A 145 -4.87 -34.67 8.77
CA PHE A 145 -6.30 -34.50 9.03
C PHE A 145 -6.64 -34.57 10.53
N PRO A 146 -7.87 -34.22 10.97
CA PRO A 146 -8.25 -34.25 12.39
C PRO A 146 -8.15 -35.63 13.06
N ASP A 147 -8.17 -36.71 12.27
CA ASP A 147 -7.97 -38.09 12.70
C ASP A 147 -6.48 -38.51 12.78
N GLN A 148 -5.55 -37.55 12.75
CA GLN A 148 -4.09 -37.70 12.82
C GLN A 148 -3.41 -38.44 11.65
N SER A 149 -4.18 -39.04 10.73
CA SER A 149 -3.63 -39.57 9.48
C SER A 149 -3.19 -38.45 8.53
N ALA A 150 -2.31 -38.78 7.59
CA ALA A 150 -1.64 -37.79 6.75
C ALA A 150 -1.59 -38.23 5.28
N GLU A 151 -2.00 -37.31 4.40
CA GLU A 151 -1.81 -37.40 2.95
C GLU A 151 -0.61 -36.56 2.51
N PHE A 152 -0.10 -36.86 1.31
CA PHE A 152 1.01 -36.12 0.71
C PHE A 152 0.64 -35.64 -0.69
N VAL A 153 0.95 -34.38 -1.01
CA VAL A 153 0.76 -33.79 -2.35
C VAL A 153 2.04 -33.07 -2.78
N ASP A 154 2.54 -33.41 -3.97
CA ASP A 154 3.59 -32.64 -4.64
C ASP A 154 2.98 -31.40 -5.28
N VAL A 155 3.36 -30.20 -4.83
CA VAL A 155 2.89 -28.92 -5.38
C VAL A 155 4.05 -28.06 -5.85
N ASP A 156 3.81 -27.19 -6.84
CA ASP A 156 4.67 -26.04 -7.05
C ASP A 156 4.22 -24.94 -6.07
N PRO A 157 5.04 -24.59 -5.05
CA PRO A 157 4.59 -23.67 -4.02
C PRO A 157 4.46 -22.22 -4.55
N ARG A 158 5.06 -21.90 -5.71
CA ARG A 158 4.99 -20.57 -6.34
C ARG A 158 3.69 -20.34 -7.12
N LEU A 159 2.93 -21.40 -7.39
CA LEU A 159 1.77 -21.40 -8.28
C LEU A 159 0.50 -21.92 -7.63
N THR A 160 0.61 -22.70 -6.56
CA THR A 160 -0.53 -23.35 -5.90
C THR A 160 -1.01 -22.48 -4.73
N THR A 161 -2.31 -22.17 -4.66
CA THR A 161 -2.86 -21.52 -3.46
C THR A 161 -3.12 -22.52 -2.34
N VAL A 162 -3.24 -22.02 -1.11
CA VAL A 162 -3.65 -22.81 0.07
C VAL A 162 -4.98 -23.53 -0.16
N GLY A 163 -5.96 -22.87 -0.79
CA GLY A 163 -7.24 -23.48 -1.15
C GLY A 163 -7.15 -24.51 -2.28
N ASP A 164 -6.24 -24.32 -3.24
CA ASP A 164 -5.96 -25.31 -4.29
C ASP A 164 -5.28 -26.56 -3.68
N LEU A 165 -4.34 -26.38 -2.75
CA LEU A 165 -3.69 -27.43 -1.97
C LEU A 165 -4.67 -28.15 -1.03
N LYS A 166 -5.56 -27.41 -0.36
CA LYS A 166 -6.68 -27.95 0.44
C LYS A 166 -7.56 -28.86 -0.39
N ARG A 167 -8.03 -28.39 -1.56
CA ARG A 167 -8.84 -29.20 -2.49
C ARG A 167 -8.07 -30.42 -3.00
N ALA A 168 -6.78 -30.31 -3.29
CA ALA A 168 -5.95 -31.45 -3.70
C ALA A 168 -5.80 -32.51 -2.58
N LEU A 169 -5.62 -32.10 -1.33
CA LEU A 169 -5.55 -32.99 -0.17
C LEU A 169 -6.90 -33.66 0.10
N CYS A 170 -7.99 -32.89 0.19
CA CYS A 170 -9.33 -33.43 0.46
C CYS A 170 -9.82 -34.38 -0.65
N ALA A 171 -9.44 -34.12 -1.91
CA ALA A 171 -9.79 -34.97 -3.07
C ALA A 171 -8.94 -36.26 -3.17
N ARG A 172 -7.76 -36.34 -2.54
CA ARG A 172 -7.01 -37.62 -2.46
C ARG A 172 -7.65 -38.64 -1.52
N ARG A 173 -8.50 -38.19 -0.61
CA ARG A 173 -9.01 -38.98 0.53
C ARG A 173 -10.54 -39.06 0.61
N ASP A 174 -11.28 -38.57 -0.40
CA ASP A 174 -12.74 -38.49 -0.40
C ASP A 174 -13.31 -37.97 0.94
N SER A 175 -12.74 -36.90 1.49
CA SER A 175 -12.92 -36.49 2.90
C SER A 175 -14.39 -36.25 3.32
N ALA A 176 -15.26 -35.92 2.37
CA ALA A 176 -16.69 -35.77 2.60
C ALA A 176 -17.38 -37.10 2.98
N ARG A 177 -16.88 -38.24 2.46
CA ARG A 177 -17.42 -39.58 2.72
C ARG A 177 -16.83 -40.20 4.00
N ASP A 178 -15.53 -40.06 4.18
CA ASP A 178 -14.80 -40.82 5.21
C ASP A 178 -14.56 -40.02 6.51
N LEU A 179 -14.72 -38.68 6.49
CA LEU A 179 -14.61 -37.82 7.69
C LEU A 179 -15.83 -36.89 7.94
N GLY A 180 -16.81 -36.83 7.03
CA GLY A 180 -17.91 -35.87 7.14
C GLY A 180 -17.44 -34.40 7.10
N LEU A 181 -16.46 -34.14 6.22
CA LEU A 181 -15.84 -32.83 5.99
C LEU A 181 -15.88 -32.51 4.50
N ALA A 182 -16.73 -31.56 4.10
CA ALA A 182 -16.65 -30.99 2.76
C ALA A 182 -15.34 -30.22 2.58
N ALA A 183 -14.88 -30.07 1.33
CA ALA A 183 -13.69 -29.26 1.04
C ALA A 183 -13.89 -27.78 1.44
N ASP A 184 -15.14 -27.33 1.48
CA ASP A 184 -15.53 -25.95 1.80
C ASP A 184 -15.64 -25.70 3.32
N ASP A 185 -16.02 -26.73 4.11
CA ASP A 185 -16.04 -26.70 5.59
C ASP A 185 -14.64 -26.78 6.22
N ALA A 186 -13.66 -27.24 5.43
CA ALA A 186 -12.28 -27.42 5.86
C ALA A 186 -11.51 -26.09 5.81
N ARG A 187 -10.72 -25.84 6.86
CA ARG A 187 -9.71 -24.77 6.89
C ARG A 187 -8.31 -25.35 6.98
N VAL A 188 -7.34 -24.66 6.40
CA VAL A 188 -5.92 -25.00 6.52
C VAL A 188 -5.32 -24.26 7.72
N MET A 189 -4.51 -24.96 8.50
CA MET A 189 -3.72 -24.42 9.60
C MET A 189 -2.24 -24.74 9.39
N PHE A 190 -1.39 -23.72 9.55
CA PHE A 190 0.07 -23.81 9.45
C PHE A 190 0.70 -23.02 10.60
N GLY A 191 1.74 -23.57 11.24
CA GLY A 191 2.38 -22.93 12.40
C GLY A 191 1.47 -22.69 13.62
N GLY A 192 0.27 -23.30 13.66
CA GLY A 192 -0.76 -23.07 14.68
C GLY A 192 -1.81 -22.01 14.30
N GLN A 193 -1.63 -21.28 13.20
CA GLN A 193 -2.58 -20.26 12.72
C GLN A 193 -3.37 -20.75 11.51
N VAL A 194 -4.62 -20.29 11.38
CA VAL A 194 -5.49 -20.60 10.23
C VAL A 194 -5.10 -19.70 9.05
N VAL A 195 -5.01 -20.30 7.86
CA VAL A 195 -4.49 -19.67 6.64
C VAL A 195 -5.58 -19.56 5.58
N GLU A 196 -5.65 -18.43 4.89
CA GLU A 196 -6.69 -18.15 3.89
C GLU A 196 -6.48 -18.88 2.55
N ASP A 197 -7.59 -19.34 1.96
CA ASP A 197 -7.61 -20.17 0.73
C ASP A 197 -6.96 -19.49 -0.49
N ALA A 198 -6.85 -18.16 -0.48
CA ALA A 198 -6.34 -17.34 -1.58
C ALA A 198 -4.81 -17.16 -1.60
N TRP A 199 -4.10 -17.41 -0.49
CA TRP A 199 -2.64 -17.18 -0.40
C TRP A 199 -1.86 -18.23 -1.19
N LEU A 200 -0.69 -17.88 -1.75
CA LEU A 200 0.21 -18.88 -2.35
C LEU A 200 0.95 -19.67 -1.26
N VAL A 201 1.31 -20.91 -1.57
CA VAL A 201 2.02 -21.79 -0.64
C VAL A 201 3.44 -21.29 -0.30
N VAL A 202 4.11 -20.56 -1.20
CA VAL A 202 5.35 -19.81 -0.88
C VAL A 202 5.12 -18.76 0.20
N ASP A 203 4.04 -17.96 0.06
CA ASP A 203 3.76 -16.80 0.92
C ASP A 203 3.50 -17.22 2.38
N CYS A 204 3.08 -18.47 2.58
CA CYS A 204 2.89 -19.09 3.90
C CYS A 204 4.20 -19.40 4.65
N GLY A 205 5.38 -19.09 4.08
CA GLY A 205 6.67 -19.39 4.70
C GLY A 205 7.03 -20.89 4.70
N MET A 206 6.44 -21.67 3.78
CA MET A 206 6.60 -23.13 3.70
C MET A 206 8.00 -23.57 3.27
N GLY A 207 8.92 -23.65 4.23
CA GLY A 207 10.18 -24.38 4.08
C GLY A 207 9.97 -25.88 3.81
N PHE A 208 11.03 -26.55 3.32
CA PHE A 208 10.97 -27.91 2.73
C PHE A 208 10.50 -29.07 3.63
N GLU A 209 10.17 -28.83 4.90
CA GLU A 209 9.74 -29.86 5.88
C GLU A 209 8.43 -29.51 6.61
N GLY A 210 7.70 -28.49 6.15
CA GLY A 210 6.43 -28.06 6.77
C GLY A 210 5.28 -29.07 6.61
N ALA A 211 4.62 -29.41 7.72
CA ALA A 211 3.34 -30.12 7.73
C ALA A 211 2.17 -29.15 7.91
N ILE A 212 1.13 -29.32 7.10
CA ILE A 212 -0.14 -28.59 7.20
C ILE A 212 -1.13 -29.42 8.00
N HIS A 213 -1.95 -28.76 8.82
CA HIS A 213 -3.10 -29.38 9.48
C HIS A 213 -4.40 -28.92 8.81
N ILE A 214 -5.27 -29.87 8.44
CA ILE A 214 -6.63 -29.59 7.98
C ILE A 214 -7.55 -29.67 9.19
N VAL A 215 -8.29 -28.58 9.45
CA VAL A 215 -9.10 -28.41 10.67
C VAL A 215 -10.55 -28.15 10.27
N LYS A 216 -11.50 -28.69 11.05
CA LYS A 216 -12.92 -28.35 10.94
C LYS A 216 -13.17 -26.99 11.57
N ALA A 217 -13.95 -26.12 10.92
CA ALA A 217 -14.25 -24.80 11.45
C ALA A 217 -14.97 -24.88 12.83
N ALA A 218 -14.25 -24.54 13.89
CA ALA A 218 -14.74 -24.43 15.27
C ALA A 218 -13.94 -23.34 16.01
N VAL A 219 -14.58 -22.67 16.97
CA VAL A 219 -14.03 -21.51 17.69
C VAL A 219 -13.21 -21.95 18.91
N LEU A 220 -11.95 -21.51 19.03
CA LEU A 220 -11.30 -21.00 20.26
C LEU A 220 -9.78 -20.74 20.04
N GLY A 221 -9.16 -19.99 20.96
CA GLY A 221 -7.85 -20.39 21.52
C GLY A 221 -6.66 -19.45 21.31
N ASP A 222 -6.43 -18.55 22.28
CA ASP A 222 -5.15 -17.86 22.50
C ASP A 222 -4.13 -18.77 23.24
N THR A 223 -2.82 -18.61 23.01
CA THR A 223 -1.76 -18.55 24.07
C THR A 223 -0.29 -18.48 23.57
N PHE A 224 0.49 -17.62 24.23
CA PHE A 224 1.92 -17.78 24.66
C PHE A 224 3.15 -17.35 23.82
N LEU A 225 3.59 -16.11 24.12
CA LEU A 225 4.95 -15.62 24.44
C LEU A 225 6.08 -15.49 23.38
N GLY A 226 6.64 -14.27 23.31
CA GLY A 226 8.01 -13.95 22.88
C GLY A 226 8.43 -12.54 23.30
N ARG A 227 9.41 -12.38 24.22
CA ARG A 227 9.67 -11.12 24.96
C ARG A 227 11.00 -10.44 24.61
N ALA A 228 10.93 -9.25 24.00
CA ALA A 228 11.97 -8.19 23.97
C ALA A 228 11.29 -6.87 23.55
N GLY A 229 11.76 -5.66 23.89
CA GLY A 229 12.97 -5.23 24.59
C GLY A 229 13.31 -3.80 24.15
N GLY A 230 12.73 -2.80 24.80
CA GLY A 230 12.52 -1.47 24.20
C GLY A 230 13.74 -0.54 24.10
N GLY A 231 13.63 0.45 23.20
CA GLY A 231 14.53 1.59 23.08
C GLY A 231 13.80 2.76 22.40
N SER A 232 13.44 3.79 23.18
CA SER A 232 12.72 4.97 22.67
C SER A 232 13.69 6.06 22.22
N LEU A 233 13.47 6.64 21.03
CA LEU A 233 14.02 7.92 20.57
C LEU A 233 13.23 8.39 19.34
N PHE A 234 12.23 9.24 19.53
CA PHE A 234 11.50 9.93 18.45
C PHE A 234 11.39 11.43 18.75
N ASP A 235 11.74 12.25 17.76
CA ASP A 235 11.69 13.72 17.81
C ASP A 235 10.47 14.24 17.05
N GLY A 236 9.71 15.14 17.66
CA GLY A 236 8.33 15.49 17.28
C GLY A 236 8.22 16.45 16.10
N ARG A 237 8.42 15.96 14.87
CA ARG A 237 8.33 16.78 13.65
C ARG A 237 6.88 17.04 13.21
N LYS A 238 6.33 18.18 13.63
CA LYS A 238 4.96 18.62 13.28
C LYS A 238 4.77 18.80 11.76
N THR A 239 4.04 17.89 11.12
CA THR A 239 3.59 17.97 9.73
C THR A 239 2.37 18.89 9.61
N ARG A 240 2.33 19.75 8.59
CA ARG A 240 1.17 20.63 8.33
C ARG A 240 0.17 19.92 7.41
N ARG A 241 -1.09 19.85 7.84
CA ARG A 241 -2.20 19.37 6.99
C ARG A 241 -2.70 20.48 6.05
N ALA A 242 -2.11 20.53 4.86
CA ALA A 242 -2.76 21.04 3.66
C ALA A 242 -2.09 20.34 2.48
N ASP A 243 -2.82 19.58 1.67
CA ASP A 243 -2.23 19.01 0.46
C ASP A 243 -1.80 20.16 -0.47
N PRO A 244 -0.51 20.28 -0.80
CA PRO A 244 -0.08 21.31 -1.73
C PRO A 244 -0.63 20.93 -3.11
N LYS A 245 -1.60 21.68 -3.62
CA LYS A 245 -1.92 21.63 -5.06
C LYS A 245 -0.75 22.28 -5.80
N LEU A 246 0.22 21.45 -6.18
CA LEU A 246 1.54 21.84 -6.69
C LEU A 246 1.43 22.58 -8.03
N SER A 247 2.45 23.36 -8.38
CA SER A 247 2.62 23.98 -9.71
C SER A 247 3.05 22.98 -10.80
N ILE A 248 2.57 21.75 -10.69
CA ILE A 248 2.80 20.63 -11.62
C ILE A 248 2.14 20.92 -12.96
N SER A 249 2.73 20.38 -14.03
CA SER A 249 2.11 20.34 -15.36
C SER A 249 0.88 19.43 -15.35
N SER A 250 -0.33 19.98 -15.45
CA SER A 250 -1.56 19.21 -15.71
C SER A 250 -1.62 18.80 -17.18
N ILE A 251 -1.97 17.56 -17.48
CA ILE A 251 -2.11 17.07 -18.86
C ILE A 251 -3.29 17.78 -19.57
N ALA A 252 -4.32 18.18 -18.80
CA ALA A 252 -5.45 18.95 -19.32
C ALA A 252 -5.06 20.36 -19.79
N SER A 253 -3.95 20.95 -19.30
CA SER A 253 -3.57 22.32 -19.68
C SER A 253 -3.24 22.45 -21.17
N VAL A 254 -2.66 21.41 -21.77
CA VAL A 254 -2.31 21.38 -23.21
C VAL A 254 -3.55 21.39 -24.10
N TYR A 255 -4.66 20.81 -23.62
CA TYR A 255 -5.96 20.80 -24.30
C TYR A 255 -6.81 22.05 -24.01
N ALA A 256 -6.51 22.79 -22.95
CA ALA A 256 -7.32 23.92 -22.48
C ALA A 256 -6.98 25.26 -23.17
N ALA A 257 -5.84 25.36 -23.87
CA ALA A 257 -5.32 26.62 -24.40
C ALA A 257 -6.06 27.11 -25.67
N PRO A 258 -6.75 28.27 -25.64
CA PRO A 258 -7.04 29.04 -26.84
C PRO A 258 -5.77 29.79 -27.28
N GLN A 259 -5.70 30.21 -28.54
CA GLN A 259 -4.70 31.21 -28.95
C GLN A 259 -4.96 32.56 -28.25
N ASP A 260 -3.90 33.36 -28.12
CA ASP A 260 -3.83 34.71 -27.55
C ASP A 260 -4.02 34.86 -26.02
N GLN A 261 -2.90 34.83 -25.28
CA GLN A 261 -2.72 35.67 -24.09
C GLN A 261 -1.23 35.94 -23.79
N PRO A 262 -0.80 37.21 -23.65
CA PRO A 262 0.59 37.55 -23.32
C PRO A 262 0.83 37.56 -21.81
N LEU A 263 1.92 36.93 -21.36
CA LEU A 263 2.38 36.97 -19.96
C LEU A 263 3.38 38.11 -19.72
N THR A 264 3.40 38.65 -18.50
CA THR A 264 4.33 39.70 -18.06
C THR A 264 5.46 39.09 -17.22
N VAL A 265 6.70 39.25 -17.68
CA VAL A 265 7.91 38.78 -16.98
C VAL A 265 8.31 39.76 -15.87
N ASP A 266 8.66 39.22 -14.70
CA ASP A 266 9.38 39.92 -13.64
C ASP A 266 10.65 39.13 -13.28
N GLN A 267 11.72 39.81 -12.84
CA GLN A 267 13.10 39.29 -12.94
C GLN A 267 13.61 38.54 -11.70
N LEU A 268 14.26 37.39 -11.90
CA LEU A 268 15.22 36.77 -10.97
C LEU A 268 16.49 36.34 -11.70
N GLY A 269 17.64 36.35 -11.01
CA GLY A 269 18.97 36.32 -11.63
C GLY A 269 19.72 34.99 -11.53
N ASN A 270 20.55 34.73 -12.55
CA ASN A 270 21.42 33.56 -12.67
C ASN A 270 22.54 33.52 -11.60
N ASP A 271 22.67 32.37 -10.90
CA ASP A 271 23.97 31.89 -10.35
C ASP A 271 23.92 30.45 -9.72
N GLN A 272 22.81 29.71 -9.78
CA GLN A 272 22.66 28.42 -9.03
C GLN A 272 23.01 27.13 -9.78
N VAL A 273 23.06 27.14 -11.12
CA VAL A 273 23.07 25.92 -11.98
C VAL A 273 24.20 24.92 -11.64
N MET A 274 25.39 25.41 -11.29
CA MET A 274 26.56 24.55 -11.04
C MET A 274 26.59 23.87 -9.65
N ASN A 275 25.75 24.30 -8.69
CA ASN A 275 25.64 23.63 -7.37
C ASN A 275 24.47 22.64 -7.29
N GLN A 276 23.50 22.73 -8.19
CA GLN A 276 22.32 21.86 -8.20
C GLN A 276 22.73 20.39 -8.44
N LEU A 277 23.51 20.11 -9.49
CA LEU A 277 23.95 18.76 -9.85
C LEU A 277 24.72 18.00 -8.75
N ALA A 278 25.52 18.70 -7.94
CA ALA A 278 26.28 18.08 -6.86
C ALA A 278 25.41 17.68 -5.65
N THR A 279 24.34 18.44 -5.40
CA THR A 279 23.42 18.20 -4.26
C THR A 279 22.33 17.19 -4.62
N PHE A 280 21.95 17.12 -5.90
CA PHE A 280 20.87 16.27 -6.43
C PHE A 280 21.02 14.78 -6.15
N ASN A 281 22.25 14.27 -6.12
CA ASN A 281 22.54 12.84 -5.95
C ASN A 281 22.49 12.35 -4.49
N GLN A 282 22.28 13.22 -3.50
CA GLN A 282 22.19 12.83 -2.08
C GLN A 282 20.75 12.70 -1.55
N SER A 283 19.73 13.10 -2.31
CA SER A 283 18.34 13.17 -1.87
C SER A 283 17.38 12.20 -2.58
N LEU A 284 17.90 11.19 -3.30
CA LEU A 284 17.11 10.32 -4.19
C LEU A 284 17.37 8.83 -3.93
N SER A 285 16.94 8.34 -2.77
CA SER A 285 16.97 6.91 -2.40
C SER A 285 15.89 6.05 -3.07
N LEU A 286 15.08 6.61 -3.97
CA LEU A 286 14.01 5.90 -4.70
C LEU A 286 14.52 4.74 -5.57
N SER A 287 15.82 4.68 -5.88
CA SER A 287 16.47 3.58 -6.60
C SER A 287 17.06 2.49 -5.69
N THR A 288 17.00 2.65 -4.36
CA THR A 288 17.53 1.72 -3.37
C THR A 288 16.56 1.50 -2.22
N VAL A 289 15.51 0.71 -2.46
CA VAL A 289 14.49 0.33 -1.47
C VAL A 289 15.15 -0.28 -0.22
N PRO A 290 15.02 0.32 0.99
CA PRO A 290 15.62 -0.22 2.21
C PRO A 290 14.78 -1.38 2.79
N SER A 291 15.04 -2.62 2.35
CA SER A 291 14.36 -3.86 2.83
C SER A 291 14.17 -3.92 4.36
N ALA A 292 15.13 -3.35 5.10
CA ALA A 292 15.14 -3.29 6.56
C ALA A 292 13.89 -2.68 7.23
N ARG A 293 13.08 -1.88 6.53
CA ARG A 293 11.77 -1.41 7.06
C ARG A 293 10.65 -2.46 6.90
N GLY A 294 10.75 -3.37 5.94
CA GLY A 294 9.79 -4.46 5.71
C GLY A 294 10.13 -5.77 6.43
N ASP A 295 11.41 -6.05 6.67
CA ASP A 295 11.90 -7.36 7.16
C ASP A 295 11.32 -7.80 8.52
N LEU A 296 10.84 -6.86 9.36
CA LEU A 296 10.16 -7.16 10.64
C LEU A 296 8.64 -7.43 10.51
N PHE A 297 8.03 -7.08 9.37
CA PHE A 297 6.58 -7.13 9.15
C PHE A 297 6.18 -8.11 8.03
N SER A 298 7.16 -8.73 7.36
CA SER A 298 6.95 -9.56 6.17
C SER A 298 6.43 -10.97 6.50
N ARG A 299 5.14 -11.07 6.85
CA ARG A 299 4.39 -12.33 6.94
C ARG A 299 3.04 -12.34 6.21
N HIS A 300 2.42 -11.18 5.94
CA HIS A 300 1.02 -11.09 5.50
C HIS A 300 0.76 -10.12 4.32
N VAL A 301 1.77 -9.82 3.50
CA VAL A 301 1.73 -8.75 2.49
C VAL A 301 2.37 -9.20 1.17
N ARG A 302 1.78 -8.84 0.01
CA ARG A 302 2.45 -9.05 -1.29
C ARG A 302 3.61 -8.05 -1.44
N PRO A 303 4.82 -8.46 -1.88
CA PRO A 303 5.97 -7.55 -2.00
C PRO A 303 5.70 -6.30 -2.83
N GLU A 304 4.92 -6.42 -3.92
CA GLU A 304 4.49 -5.28 -4.73
C GLU A 304 3.67 -4.24 -3.94
N GLU A 305 2.71 -4.67 -3.11
CA GLU A 305 1.83 -3.78 -2.34
C GLU A 305 2.63 -2.97 -1.31
N ALA A 306 3.64 -3.59 -0.69
CA ALA A 306 4.61 -2.89 0.16
C ALA A 306 5.40 -1.84 -0.63
N SER A 307 6.00 -2.20 -1.77
CA SER A 307 6.79 -1.26 -2.57
C SER A 307 5.96 -0.06 -3.06
N PHE A 308 4.70 -0.28 -3.45
CA PHE A 308 3.80 0.82 -3.85
C PHE A 308 3.45 1.74 -2.68
N ALA A 309 3.12 1.18 -1.52
CA ALA A 309 2.81 1.96 -0.32
C ALA A 309 4.02 2.75 0.19
N GLU A 310 5.22 2.17 0.15
CA GLU A 310 6.48 2.83 0.51
C GLU A 310 6.83 3.97 -0.48
N MET A 311 6.73 3.75 -1.79
CA MET A 311 6.95 4.82 -2.79
C MET A 311 5.94 5.97 -2.64
N ALA A 312 4.67 5.67 -2.31
CA ALA A 312 3.67 6.70 -2.05
C ALA A 312 3.99 7.48 -0.76
N ALA A 313 4.41 6.81 0.31
CA ALA A 313 4.82 7.46 1.56
C ALA A 313 6.07 8.35 1.37
N ASP A 314 7.14 7.82 0.76
CA ASP A 314 8.37 8.55 0.46
C ASP A 314 8.12 9.80 -0.42
N PHE A 315 7.18 9.71 -1.36
CA PHE A 315 6.75 10.84 -2.18
C PHE A 315 6.12 11.95 -1.33
N TYR A 316 5.14 11.63 -0.49
CA TYR A 316 4.47 12.62 0.37
C TYR A 316 5.38 13.17 1.48
N GLU A 317 6.24 12.34 2.11
CA GLU A 317 7.19 12.77 3.15
C GLU A 317 8.19 13.83 2.68
N ASN A 318 8.58 13.77 1.40
CA ASN A 318 9.60 14.65 0.82
C ASN A 318 9.02 15.78 -0.04
N LEU A 319 7.71 15.79 -0.30
CA LEU A 319 7.05 16.71 -1.22
C LEU A 319 7.35 18.20 -0.91
N GLU A 320 7.34 18.60 0.36
CA GLU A 320 7.67 19.96 0.82
C GLU A 320 9.14 20.38 0.58
N ARG A 321 10.02 19.44 0.23
CA ARG A 321 11.49 19.62 0.13
C ARG A 321 11.98 19.67 -1.31
N VAL A 322 11.10 19.34 -2.27
CA VAL A 322 11.41 19.22 -3.69
C VAL A 322 11.34 20.59 -4.37
N GLN A 323 12.38 20.95 -5.13
CA GLN A 323 12.44 22.21 -5.89
C GLN A 323 11.76 22.11 -7.27
N ASP A 324 11.83 20.94 -7.91
CA ASP A 324 11.18 20.64 -9.18
C ASP A 324 10.21 19.46 -8.99
N SER A 325 8.92 19.80 -8.93
CA SER A 325 7.84 18.84 -8.72
C SER A 325 7.57 17.99 -9.96
N ASP A 326 7.76 18.50 -11.18
CA ASP A 326 7.46 17.74 -12.40
C ASP A 326 8.46 16.59 -12.58
N LEU A 327 9.77 16.88 -12.43
CA LEU A 327 10.83 15.86 -12.49
C LEU A 327 10.81 14.87 -11.30
N TYR A 328 10.18 15.23 -10.19
CA TYR A 328 9.94 14.30 -9.07
C TYR A 328 8.76 13.35 -9.38
N CYS A 329 7.71 13.83 -10.03
CA CYS A 329 6.61 13.00 -10.51
C CYS A 329 7.03 12.05 -11.64
N GLU A 330 7.91 12.47 -12.54
CA GLU A 330 8.51 11.57 -13.55
C GLU A 330 9.27 10.40 -12.89
N LYS A 331 9.97 10.66 -11.77
CA LYS A 331 10.69 9.61 -11.02
C LYS A 331 9.76 8.66 -10.27
N LEU A 332 8.66 9.16 -9.70
CA LEU A 332 7.63 8.29 -9.12
C LEU A 332 7.03 7.35 -10.18
N LEU A 333 6.72 7.89 -11.37
CA LEU A 333 6.21 7.09 -12.49
C LEU A 333 7.23 6.05 -12.97
N SER A 334 8.52 6.40 -13.08
CA SER A 334 9.55 5.41 -13.43
C SER A 334 9.66 4.31 -12.36
N GLY A 335 9.61 4.65 -11.07
CA GLY A 335 9.61 3.67 -9.98
C GLY A 335 8.41 2.69 -10.04
N TYR A 336 7.21 3.19 -10.33
CA TYR A 336 6.03 2.35 -10.54
C TYR A 336 6.20 1.41 -11.75
N ILE A 337 6.78 1.91 -12.86
CA ILE A 337 7.05 1.10 -14.07
C ILE A 337 8.10 0.02 -13.77
N ASP A 338 9.19 0.36 -13.08
CA ASP A 338 10.30 -0.55 -12.76
C ASP A 338 9.88 -1.67 -11.78
N VAL A 339 9.05 -1.35 -10.79
CA VAL A 339 8.47 -2.35 -9.86
C VAL A 339 7.54 -3.31 -10.61
N LEU A 340 6.67 -2.80 -11.49
CA LEU A 340 5.80 -3.65 -12.31
C LEU A 340 6.60 -4.51 -13.30
N GLN A 341 7.61 -3.96 -13.96
CA GLN A 341 8.49 -4.68 -14.86
C GLN A 341 9.23 -5.81 -14.13
N THR A 342 9.84 -5.51 -12.98
CA THR A 342 10.53 -6.48 -12.11
C THR A 342 9.58 -7.58 -11.62
N ARG A 343 8.29 -7.28 -11.40
CA ARG A 343 7.27 -8.26 -11.01
C ARG A 343 6.84 -9.14 -12.18
N LEU A 344 6.60 -8.55 -13.36
CA LEU A 344 6.25 -9.26 -14.59
C LEU A 344 7.32 -10.29 -14.96
N GLU A 345 8.60 -9.90 -15.00
CA GLU A 345 9.71 -10.80 -15.32
C GLU A 345 9.77 -12.03 -14.38
N LYS A 346 9.53 -11.84 -13.08
CA LYS A 346 9.47 -12.92 -12.09
C LYS A 346 8.28 -13.87 -12.33
N LEU A 347 7.12 -13.32 -12.68
CA LEU A 347 5.90 -14.10 -12.94
C LEU A 347 5.97 -14.86 -14.27
N GLU A 348 6.49 -14.23 -15.32
CA GLU A 348 6.70 -14.81 -16.65
C GLU A 348 7.76 -15.93 -16.62
N ALA A 349 8.86 -15.75 -15.88
CA ALA A 349 9.84 -16.81 -15.64
C ALA A 349 9.23 -18.01 -14.89
N SER A 350 8.32 -17.76 -13.94
CA SER A 350 7.59 -18.83 -13.23
C SER A 350 6.65 -19.59 -14.16
N LEU A 351 5.91 -18.88 -15.01
CA LEU A 351 5.02 -19.47 -16.01
C LEU A 351 5.79 -20.31 -17.05
N ALA A 352 6.93 -19.81 -17.53
CA ALA A 352 7.79 -20.51 -18.47
C ALA A 352 8.36 -21.81 -17.87
N GLY A 353 8.86 -21.76 -16.63
CA GLY A 353 9.37 -22.94 -15.91
C GLY A 353 8.34 -24.05 -15.67
N SER A 354 7.06 -23.69 -15.58
CA SER A 354 5.94 -24.63 -15.38
C SER A 354 5.46 -25.32 -16.67
N SER A 355 5.79 -24.77 -17.84
CA SER A 355 5.16 -25.15 -19.13
C SER A 355 5.59 -26.52 -19.67
N LYS A 356 4.86 -27.58 -19.30
CA LYS A 356 4.89 -28.86 -20.04
C LYS A 356 4.00 -28.77 -21.30
N PRO A 357 4.50 -29.11 -22.50
CA PRO A 357 3.78 -28.86 -23.76
C PRO A 357 2.60 -29.82 -24.06
N ARG A 358 2.05 -30.52 -23.05
CA ARG A 358 0.94 -31.47 -23.19
C ARG A 358 0.08 -31.53 -21.91
N GLY A 359 -0.91 -30.64 -21.83
CA GLY A 359 -1.94 -30.59 -20.79
C GLY A 359 -2.82 -29.36 -20.99
N GLU A 360 -4.05 -29.39 -20.47
CA GLU A 360 -4.87 -28.16 -20.39
C GLU A 360 -4.32 -27.24 -19.27
N PRO A 361 -4.35 -25.91 -19.45
CA PRO A 361 -3.87 -24.99 -18.42
C PRO A 361 -4.76 -25.07 -17.17
N THR A 362 -4.12 -25.23 -16.01
CA THR A 362 -4.79 -25.37 -14.72
C THR A 362 -5.50 -24.08 -14.30
N LEU A 363 -6.42 -24.15 -13.35
CA LEU A 363 -7.13 -22.96 -12.84
C LEU A 363 -6.15 -21.90 -12.30
N ALA A 364 -5.12 -22.33 -11.57
CA ALA A 364 -4.04 -21.47 -11.10
C ALA A 364 -3.23 -20.84 -12.25
N GLN A 365 -2.92 -21.61 -13.30
CA GLN A 365 -2.22 -21.08 -14.49
C GLN A 365 -3.07 -20.04 -15.23
N LYS A 366 -4.40 -20.23 -15.31
CA LYS A 366 -5.33 -19.26 -15.90
C LYS A 366 -5.44 -17.97 -15.06
N ARG A 367 -5.43 -18.08 -13.73
CA ARG A 367 -5.33 -16.91 -12.83
C ARG A 367 -4.03 -16.15 -13.09
N LEU A 368 -2.88 -16.82 -13.01
CA LEU A 368 -1.57 -16.20 -13.28
C LEU A 368 -1.48 -15.53 -14.66
N GLN A 369 -2.11 -16.10 -15.69
CA GLN A 369 -2.18 -15.48 -17.02
C GLN A 369 -3.03 -14.20 -17.06
N ASN A 370 -4.08 -14.11 -16.24
CA ASN A 370 -4.85 -12.88 -16.05
C ASN A 370 -4.04 -11.84 -15.26
N ASP A 371 -3.43 -12.23 -14.14
CA ASP A 371 -2.61 -11.34 -13.30
C ASP A 371 -1.44 -10.73 -14.09
N ILE A 372 -0.71 -11.53 -14.88
CA ILE A 372 0.36 -11.05 -15.78
C ILE A 372 -0.19 -10.06 -16.81
N LYS A 373 -1.36 -10.34 -17.39
CA LYS A 373 -1.98 -9.43 -18.36
C LYS A 373 -2.40 -8.11 -17.70
N GLU A 374 -2.99 -8.17 -16.51
CA GLU A 374 -3.46 -7.00 -15.77
C GLU A 374 -2.30 -6.10 -15.34
N LEU A 375 -1.24 -6.68 -14.75
CA LEU A 375 -0.01 -5.94 -14.42
C LEU A 375 0.65 -5.31 -15.65
N ARG A 376 0.57 -5.96 -16.82
CA ARG A 376 1.10 -5.43 -18.08
C ARG A 376 0.22 -4.29 -18.64
N ASP A 377 -1.10 -4.46 -18.64
CA ASP A 377 -2.07 -3.41 -19.02
C ASP A 377 -1.95 -2.18 -18.07
N GLU A 378 -1.70 -2.40 -16.78
CA GLU A 378 -1.38 -1.35 -15.79
C GLU A 378 -0.04 -0.65 -16.09
N ARG A 379 1.07 -1.40 -16.21
CA ARG A 379 2.42 -0.87 -16.52
C ARG A 379 2.38 -0.01 -17.78
N ASN A 380 1.66 -0.45 -18.80
CA ASN A 380 1.46 0.30 -20.03
C ASN A 380 0.68 1.61 -19.79
N THR A 381 -0.28 1.62 -18.86
CA THR A 381 -1.02 2.83 -18.48
C THR A 381 -0.14 3.84 -17.72
N TRP A 382 0.73 3.39 -16.80
CA TRP A 382 1.72 4.27 -16.15
C TRP A 382 2.77 4.80 -17.14
N ARG A 383 3.19 3.98 -18.12
CA ARG A 383 4.09 4.41 -19.20
C ARG A 383 3.45 5.48 -20.10
N LEU A 384 2.15 5.39 -20.36
CA LEU A 384 1.41 6.43 -21.09
C LEU A 384 1.36 7.74 -20.31
N LEU A 385 1.13 7.69 -18.99
CA LEU A 385 1.19 8.88 -18.12
C LEU A 385 2.57 9.56 -18.16
N PHE A 386 3.64 8.77 -18.17
CA PHE A 386 5.02 9.26 -18.26
C PHE A 386 5.30 9.99 -19.59
N GLU A 387 5.02 9.36 -20.74
CA GLU A 387 5.29 9.98 -22.05
C GLU A 387 4.41 11.23 -22.29
N LEU A 388 3.17 11.25 -21.79
CA LEU A 388 2.30 12.43 -21.87
C LEU A 388 2.83 13.59 -21.00
N ARG A 389 3.33 13.31 -19.78
CA ARG A 389 3.87 14.35 -18.88
C ARG A 389 5.18 14.93 -19.38
N LYS A 390 6.04 14.11 -19.95
CA LYS A 390 7.30 14.53 -20.57
C LYS A 390 7.09 15.57 -21.68
N VAL A 391 6.06 15.41 -22.51
CA VAL A 391 5.64 16.46 -23.48
C VAL A 391 5.25 17.74 -22.76
N CYS A 392 4.43 17.66 -21.72
CA CYS A 392 3.98 18.83 -20.95
C CYS A 392 5.15 19.58 -20.29
N HIS A 393 6.12 18.87 -19.73
CA HIS A 393 7.32 19.45 -19.11
C HIS A 393 8.18 20.20 -20.13
N THR A 394 8.51 19.58 -21.28
CA THR A 394 9.32 20.24 -22.33
C THR A 394 8.70 21.51 -22.90
N ASN A 395 7.38 21.70 -22.76
CA ASN A 395 6.71 22.94 -23.16
C ASN A 395 6.95 24.10 -22.18
N LYS A 396 7.17 23.84 -20.88
CA LYS A 396 7.55 24.87 -19.90
C LYS A 396 8.95 25.39 -20.19
N ASP A 397 9.92 24.48 -20.37
CA ASP A 397 11.33 24.83 -20.60
C ASP A 397 11.52 25.73 -21.83
N ILE A 398 10.74 25.48 -22.90
CA ILE A 398 10.74 26.30 -24.12
C ILE A 398 10.10 27.68 -23.90
N ALA A 399 9.15 27.81 -22.98
CA ALA A 399 8.50 29.07 -22.65
C ALA A 399 9.35 29.96 -21.71
N ASP A 400 10.07 29.34 -20.75
CA ASP A 400 10.84 30.03 -19.72
C ASP A 400 12.32 30.30 -20.13
N GLY A 401 12.82 29.68 -21.20
CA GLY A 401 14.23 29.76 -21.63
C GLY A 401 14.66 31.07 -22.31
N GLU A 402 15.87 31.57 -21.96
CA GLU A 402 16.47 32.79 -22.52
C GLU A 402 16.69 32.77 -24.06
N ASP A 403 16.69 31.59 -24.71
CA ASP A 403 16.79 31.48 -26.18
C ASP A 403 15.65 32.19 -26.93
N SER A 404 14.49 32.40 -26.27
CA SER A 404 13.41 33.25 -26.79
C SER A 404 13.86 34.69 -27.07
N LEU A 405 14.90 35.19 -26.37
CA LEU A 405 15.45 36.54 -26.56
C LEU A 405 16.23 36.68 -27.88
N MET A 406 16.73 35.57 -28.45
CA MET A 406 17.42 35.56 -29.75
C MET A 406 16.43 35.50 -30.93
N MET A 407 15.17 35.12 -30.69
CA MET A 407 14.08 35.09 -31.69
C MET A 407 13.33 36.42 -31.77
N LEU A 408 14.09 37.52 -31.91
CA LEU A 408 13.60 38.89 -31.85
C LEU A 408 12.89 39.32 -33.15
N GLY A 409 11.69 38.78 -33.40
CA GLY A 409 10.82 39.19 -34.50
C GLY A 409 9.54 38.35 -34.66
N THR A 410 8.38 38.97 -34.45
CA THR A 410 7.02 38.42 -34.66
C THR A 410 6.65 38.28 -36.15
N GLU A 411 7.62 37.89 -36.98
CA GLU A 411 7.48 37.58 -38.41
C GLU A 411 8.10 36.20 -38.75
N ALA A 412 8.74 35.54 -37.79
CA ALA A 412 9.31 34.19 -37.94
C ALA A 412 8.27 33.05 -37.87
N GLU A 413 6.99 33.36 -38.15
CA GLU A 413 5.86 32.45 -37.95
C GLU A 413 5.58 31.54 -39.15
N GLU A 414 5.91 31.97 -40.37
CA GLU A 414 5.60 31.25 -41.62
C GLU A 414 6.71 30.31 -42.10
N LEU A 415 6.34 29.34 -42.96
CA LEU A 415 7.29 28.48 -43.69
C LEU A 415 8.11 29.33 -44.67
N ARG A 416 9.43 29.41 -44.44
CA ARG A 416 10.33 30.20 -45.30
C ARG A 416 10.84 29.39 -46.50
N PHE A 417 11.08 30.07 -47.62
CA PHE A 417 11.58 29.47 -48.87
C PHE A 417 12.89 28.68 -48.68
N GLU A 418 13.75 29.15 -47.79
CA GLU A 418 15.11 28.65 -47.56
C GLU A 418 15.14 27.34 -46.75
N MET A 419 14.10 27.06 -45.96
CA MET A 419 14.02 25.88 -45.08
C MET A 419 14.06 24.57 -45.88
N LEU A 420 14.78 23.56 -45.40
CA LEU A 420 14.75 22.19 -45.89
C LEU A 420 13.44 21.47 -45.52
N GLU A 421 13.24 20.26 -46.03
CA GLU A 421 12.07 19.46 -45.63
C GLU A 421 12.17 19.05 -44.16
N ASP A 422 13.38 18.72 -43.71
CA ASP A 422 13.70 18.41 -42.32
C ASP A 422 13.39 19.58 -41.36
N ASP A 423 13.78 20.81 -41.71
CA ASP A 423 13.48 22.02 -40.92
C ASP A 423 11.97 22.27 -40.76
N ALA A 424 11.19 21.96 -41.80
CA ALA A 424 9.73 22.08 -41.74
C ALA A 424 9.11 21.00 -40.85
N VAL A 425 9.69 19.80 -40.79
CA VAL A 425 9.27 18.75 -39.84
C VAL A 425 9.59 19.17 -38.41
N ARG A 426 10.78 19.72 -38.14
CA ARG A 426 11.14 20.28 -36.82
C ARG A 426 10.20 21.43 -36.39
N LEU A 427 9.73 22.25 -37.33
CA LEU A 427 8.74 23.31 -37.07
C LEU A 427 7.36 22.72 -36.69
N LEU A 428 6.95 21.59 -37.28
CA LEU A 428 5.74 20.87 -36.88
C LEU A 428 5.88 20.27 -35.47
N GLU A 429 7.02 19.64 -35.20
CA GLU A 429 7.34 19.02 -33.90
C GLU A 429 7.37 20.03 -32.74
N THR A 430 7.92 21.23 -32.97
CA THR A 430 8.06 22.25 -31.92
C THR A 430 6.79 23.05 -31.65
N ARG A 431 5.90 23.24 -32.64
CA ARG A 431 4.74 24.17 -32.54
C ARG A 431 3.35 23.53 -32.51
N ASN A 432 3.19 22.27 -32.90
CA ASN A 432 1.86 21.63 -32.93
C ASN A 432 1.71 20.68 -31.75
N GLU A 433 1.10 21.16 -30.67
CA GLU A 433 0.84 20.39 -29.44
C GLU A 433 0.10 19.08 -29.69
N THR A 434 -0.91 19.10 -30.56
CA THR A 434 -1.67 17.89 -30.90
C THR A 434 -0.79 16.88 -31.65
N PHE A 435 0.19 17.32 -32.43
CA PHE A 435 1.19 16.45 -33.08
C PHE A 435 2.23 15.91 -32.07
N LYS A 436 2.68 16.72 -31.09
CA LYS A 436 3.54 16.23 -30.00
C LYS A 436 2.86 15.10 -29.22
N ILE A 437 1.60 15.29 -28.84
CA ILE A 437 0.81 14.27 -28.13
C ILE A 437 0.61 13.02 -29.01
N GLN A 438 0.19 13.18 -30.27
CA GLN A 438 0.03 12.07 -31.20
C GLN A 438 1.33 11.28 -31.41
N ARG A 439 2.49 11.96 -31.43
CA ARG A 439 3.82 11.33 -31.49
C ARG A 439 4.17 10.61 -30.18
N ALA A 440 3.88 11.17 -29.02
CA ALA A 440 4.11 10.51 -27.73
C ALA A 440 3.26 9.24 -27.56
N VAL A 441 1.97 9.30 -27.91
CA VAL A 441 1.08 8.12 -27.89
C VAL A 441 1.51 7.08 -28.93
N LYS A 442 1.99 7.51 -30.10
CA LYS A 442 2.62 6.60 -31.09
C LYS A 442 3.88 5.94 -30.51
N ALA A 443 4.80 6.71 -29.93
CA ALA A 443 6.05 6.20 -29.36
C ALA A 443 5.81 5.23 -28.19
N TRP A 444 4.78 5.48 -27.37
CA TRP A 444 4.28 4.57 -26.35
C TRP A 444 3.86 3.21 -26.96
N LEU A 445 3.01 3.21 -27.99
CA LEU A 445 2.59 1.98 -28.70
C LEU A 445 3.74 1.27 -29.43
N GLU A 446 4.75 2.02 -29.90
CA GLU A 446 5.97 1.48 -30.49
C GLU A 446 6.86 0.82 -29.43
N SER A 447 6.95 1.42 -28.24
CA SER A 447 7.71 0.86 -27.12
C SER A 447 7.09 -0.44 -26.57
N MET A 448 5.76 -0.58 -26.63
CA MET A 448 5.04 -1.82 -26.33
C MET A 448 5.25 -2.90 -27.41
N ALA A 449 5.38 -2.50 -28.68
CA ALA A 449 5.70 -3.41 -29.78
C ALA A 449 7.16 -3.91 -29.72
N LEU A 450 8.09 -3.08 -29.23
CA LEU A 450 9.51 -3.42 -29.08
C LEU A 450 9.73 -4.67 -28.21
N GLU A 451 8.93 -4.85 -27.15
CA GLU A 451 8.96 -6.01 -26.26
C GLU A 451 8.67 -7.35 -26.96
N ASN A 452 8.04 -7.30 -28.15
CA ASN A 452 7.71 -8.48 -28.96
C ASN A 452 8.69 -8.72 -30.12
N THR A 453 9.82 -7.98 -30.18
CA THR A 453 10.81 -8.14 -31.27
C THR A 453 11.57 -9.45 -31.17
N ILE A 454 11.76 -10.11 -32.32
CA ILE A 454 12.39 -11.43 -32.41
C ILE A 454 13.86 -11.27 -32.82
N SER A 455 14.76 -11.79 -32.00
CA SER A 455 16.18 -11.93 -32.37
C SER A 455 16.36 -13.10 -33.35
N ILE A 456 16.51 -12.77 -34.64
CA ILE A 456 16.90 -13.76 -35.67
C ILE A 456 18.28 -14.32 -35.32
N SER A 457 18.42 -15.65 -35.41
CA SER A 457 19.66 -16.34 -35.07
C SER A 457 20.72 -16.22 -36.17
N GLU A 458 21.74 -15.39 -35.92
CA GLU A 458 22.92 -15.13 -36.77
C GLU A 458 23.58 -16.39 -37.39
N LYS A 459 23.36 -17.56 -36.77
CA LYS A 459 23.93 -18.84 -37.20
C LYS A 459 23.32 -19.39 -38.52
N ARG A 460 22.21 -18.84 -39.03
CA ARG A 460 21.64 -19.24 -40.33
C ARG A 460 22.27 -18.50 -41.52
N ASP A 461 22.71 -17.26 -41.34
CA ASP A 461 22.93 -16.31 -42.45
C ASP A 461 24.15 -16.62 -43.34
N ALA A 462 25.18 -17.26 -42.79
CA ALA A 462 26.50 -17.42 -43.42
C ALA A 462 26.55 -18.33 -44.68
N SER A 463 25.41 -18.84 -45.17
CA SER A 463 25.34 -19.76 -46.33
C SER A 463 24.83 -19.13 -47.63
N GLY A 464 23.98 -18.11 -47.55
CA GLY A 464 23.20 -17.60 -48.70
C GLY A 464 22.18 -18.60 -49.28
N SER A 465 21.27 -18.11 -50.12
CA SER A 465 20.11 -18.85 -50.66
C SER A 465 20.45 -20.27 -51.16
N ARG A 466 19.68 -21.24 -50.66
CA ARG A 466 19.78 -22.65 -51.06
C ARG A 466 19.24 -22.85 -52.47
N THR A 467 18.22 -22.08 -52.86
CA THR A 467 17.63 -22.05 -54.21
C THR A 467 18.70 -21.65 -55.24
N LEU A 468 19.36 -20.51 -55.03
CA LEU A 468 20.48 -20.05 -55.86
C LEU A 468 21.64 -21.08 -55.91
N ARG A 469 21.89 -21.78 -54.81
CA ARG A 469 22.89 -22.87 -54.73
C ARG A 469 22.49 -24.12 -55.52
N MET A 470 21.21 -24.45 -55.61
CA MET A 470 20.71 -25.56 -56.44
C MET A 470 20.59 -25.18 -57.93
N MET A 471 20.21 -23.93 -58.24
CA MET A 471 20.25 -23.39 -59.61
C MET A 471 21.66 -23.41 -60.19
N ARG A 472 22.67 -22.93 -59.44
CA ARG A 472 24.09 -23.01 -59.83
C ARG A 472 24.62 -24.43 -60.01
N LYS A 473 23.89 -25.45 -59.57
CA LYS A 473 24.20 -26.87 -59.76
C LYS A 473 23.37 -27.56 -60.85
N GLN A 474 22.51 -26.81 -61.56
CA GLN A 474 21.62 -27.32 -62.63
C GLN A 474 20.74 -28.51 -62.18
N VAL A 475 20.28 -28.51 -60.92
CA VAL A 475 19.47 -29.60 -60.34
C VAL A 475 17.97 -29.45 -60.66
N PHE A 476 17.52 -28.24 -61.01
CA PHE A 476 16.14 -27.98 -61.42
C PHE A 476 15.89 -28.46 -62.87
N PRO A 477 14.90 -29.33 -63.13
CA PRO A 477 14.70 -29.95 -64.43
C PRO A 477 13.94 -29.03 -65.41
N GLY A 478 14.64 -28.01 -65.93
CA GLY A 478 14.31 -27.34 -67.19
C GLY A 478 13.41 -26.11 -67.11
N GLU A 479 14.02 -24.92 -66.92
CA GLU A 479 13.72 -23.70 -67.69
C GLU A 479 14.87 -22.68 -67.51
N ASP A 480 15.32 -22.04 -68.59
CA ASP A 480 16.53 -21.20 -68.62
C ASP A 480 16.31 -19.72 -68.23
N ASP A 481 15.10 -19.34 -67.82
CA ASP A 481 14.71 -17.93 -67.55
C ASP A 481 14.18 -17.68 -66.12
N VAL A 482 14.64 -18.49 -65.14
CA VAL A 482 14.41 -18.21 -63.71
C VAL A 482 15.31 -17.05 -63.29
N ARG A 483 14.71 -15.89 -63.03
CA ARG A 483 15.42 -14.65 -62.67
C ARG A 483 15.53 -14.49 -61.16
N MET A 484 16.56 -13.79 -60.71
CA MET A 484 16.88 -13.57 -59.29
C MET A 484 16.76 -12.09 -58.88
N ASP A 485 15.95 -11.31 -59.61
CA ASP A 485 15.55 -9.97 -59.18
C ASP A 485 14.44 -10.03 -58.11
N PRO A 486 14.28 -9.01 -57.24
CA PRO A 486 13.31 -9.07 -56.14
C PRO A 486 11.87 -9.33 -56.57
N ASP A 487 11.47 -8.83 -57.75
CA ASP A 487 10.11 -8.98 -58.27
C ASP A 487 9.86 -10.36 -58.91
N ALA A 488 10.88 -11.23 -59.04
CA ALA A 488 10.76 -12.50 -59.74
C ALA A 488 9.69 -13.43 -59.15
N VAL A 489 9.62 -13.55 -57.82
CA VAL A 489 8.61 -14.40 -57.14
C VAL A 489 7.18 -13.86 -57.34
N LEU A 490 7.02 -12.53 -57.45
CA LEU A 490 5.73 -11.88 -57.71
C LEU A 490 5.32 -11.99 -59.19
N ARG A 491 6.28 -11.93 -60.11
CA ARG A 491 6.08 -11.91 -61.56
C ARG A 491 5.93 -13.31 -62.15
N ASP A 492 6.83 -14.21 -61.79
CA ASP A 492 7.05 -15.51 -62.43
C ASP A 492 6.51 -16.69 -61.57
N GLY A 493 6.15 -16.44 -60.31
CA GLY A 493 5.54 -17.41 -59.38
C GLY A 493 6.52 -18.01 -58.37
N ASP A 494 6.01 -18.74 -57.38
CA ASP A 494 6.84 -19.27 -56.27
C ASP A 494 7.30 -20.73 -56.45
N ASP A 495 6.86 -21.43 -57.50
CA ASP A 495 7.16 -22.85 -57.75
C ASP A 495 8.65 -23.19 -57.68
N HIS A 496 9.52 -22.36 -58.27
CA HIS A 496 10.96 -22.57 -58.37
C HIS A 496 11.75 -22.32 -57.07
N VAL A 497 11.13 -21.74 -56.03
CA VAL A 497 11.80 -21.41 -54.76
C VAL A 497 11.70 -22.58 -53.76
N LEU A 498 12.80 -22.88 -53.05
CA LEU A 498 12.83 -23.95 -52.05
C LEU A 498 12.07 -23.57 -50.77
N PRO A 499 11.38 -24.51 -50.09
CA PRO A 499 10.63 -24.24 -48.86
C PRO A 499 11.46 -23.57 -47.76
N ASP A 500 12.69 -24.02 -47.51
CA ASP A 500 13.61 -23.44 -46.53
C ASP A 500 13.87 -21.95 -46.77
N ASP A 501 14.08 -21.54 -48.02
CA ASP A 501 14.36 -20.14 -48.38
C ASP A 501 13.07 -19.28 -48.24
N LEU A 502 11.88 -19.88 -48.40
CA LEU A 502 10.59 -19.23 -48.17
C LEU A 502 10.24 -19.14 -46.68
N GLU A 503 10.72 -20.06 -45.85
CA GLU A 503 10.62 -19.99 -44.39
C GLU A 503 11.54 -18.90 -43.83
N ASP A 504 12.81 -18.85 -44.25
CA ASP A 504 13.74 -17.78 -43.86
C ASP A 504 13.24 -16.38 -44.31
N GLU A 505 12.67 -16.26 -45.52
CA GLU A 505 12.06 -15.00 -46.01
C GLU A 505 10.78 -14.62 -45.22
N ALA A 506 9.97 -15.59 -44.79
CA ALA A 506 8.81 -15.33 -43.94
C ALA A 506 9.19 -14.96 -42.49
N GLU A 507 10.23 -15.57 -41.92
CA GLU A 507 10.83 -15.16 -40.64
C GLU A 507 11.39 -13.73 -40.73
N LEU A 508 12.13 -13.42 -41.80
CA LEU A 508 12.68 -12.09 -42.06
C LEU A 508 11.57 -11.03 -42.17
N MET A 509 10.55 -11.25 -43.00
CA MET A 509 9.48 -10.27 -43.20
C MET A 509 8.63 -10.08 -41.95
N LYS A 510 8.45 -11.13 -41.13
CA LYS A 510 7.86 -11.00 -39.79
C LYS A 510 8.71 -10.13 -38.86
N ALA A 511 10.03 -10.32 -38.85
CA ALA A 511 10.93 -9.50 -38.03
C ALA A 511 10.95 -8.03 -38.49
N LEU A 512 11.02 -7.77 -39.80
CA LEU A 512 10.97 -6.42 -40.37
C LEU A 512 9.64 -5.72 -40.04
N TRP A 513 8.51 -6.44 -40.07
CA TRP A 513 7.23 -5.91 -39.60
C TRP A 513 7.27 -5.53 -38.11
N LEU A 514 7.87 -6.36 -37.25
CA LEU A 514 8.01 -6.07 -35.82
C LEU A 514 8.91 -4.85 -35.56
N TYR A 515 10.05 -4.71 -36.26
CA TYR A 515 10.90 -3.52 -36.15
C TYR A 515 10.19 -2.24 -36.63
N VAL A 516 9.45 -2.31 -37.75
CA VAL A 516 8.62 -1.19 -38.25
C VAL A 516 7.49 -0.85 -37.25
N ARG A 517 6.85 -1.85 -36.64
CA ARG A 517 5.85 -1.65 -35.57
C ARG A 517 6.43 -1.08 -34.29
N ALA A 518 7.72 -1.27 -34.04
CA ALA A 518 8.45 -0.70 -32.90
C ALA A 518 9.13 0.65 -33.21
N GLY A 519 8.86 1.26 -34.37
CA GLY A 519 9.48 2.52 -34.82
C GLY A 519 10.96 2.42 -35.20
N ARG A 520 11.58 1.24 -35.07
CA ARG A 520 13.01 0.98 -35.30
C ARG A 520 13.30 0.67 -36.77
N ILE A 521 13.01 1.65 -37.63
CA ILE A 521 13.22 1.52 -39.09
C ILE A 521 14.72 1.35 -39.41
N ASP A 522 15.62 2.00 -38.66
CA ASP A 522 17.06 1.89 -38.88
C ASP A 522 17.56 0.46 -38.60
N ASP A 523 17.17 -0.16 -37.48
CA ASP A 523 17.44 -1.58 -37.19
C ASP A 523 16.95 -2.52 -38.30
N ALA A 524 15.80 -2.21 -38.91
CA ALA A 524 15.22 -2.96 -40.03
C ALA A 524 16.04 -2.78 -41.33
N THR A 525 16.56 -1.58 -41.60
CA THR A 525 17.46 -1.34 -42.74
C THR A 525 18.79 -2.06 -42.56
N ASP A 526 19.38 -1.99 -41.36
CA ASP A 526 20.60 -2.70 -41.00
C ASP A 526 20.42 -4.23 -41.07
N LEU A 527 19.27 -4.76 -40.63
CA LEU A 527 18.93 -6.16 -40.79
C LEU A 527 18.87 -6.57 -42.28
N CYS A 528 18.21 -5.77 -43.12
CA CYS A 528 18.18 -6.00 -44.57
C CYS A 528 19.60 -5.97 -45.17
N ILE A 529 20.48 -5.08 -44.72
CA ILE A 529 21.88 -5.00 -45.16
C ILE A 529 22.67 -6.24 -44.72
N ARG A 530 22.55 -6.67 -43.45
CA ARG A 530 23.22 -7.88 -42.92
C ARG A 530 22.82 -9.16 -43.68
N VAL A 531 21.53 -9.30 -44.01
CA VAL A 531 20.99 -10.45 -44.79
C VAL A 531 21.29 -10.32 -46.30
N GLY A 532 21.90 -9.22 -46.74
CA GLY A 532 22.30 -8.99 -48.14
C GLY A 532 21.18 -8.44 -49.05
N GLN A 533 20.00 -8.16 -48.50
CA GLN A 533 18.86 -7.55 -49.19
C GLN A 533 18.94 -6.01 -49.17
N SER A 534 20.08 -5.45 -49.59
CA SER A 534 20.33 -3.99 -49.59
C SER A 534 19.32 -3.19 -50.41
N TRP A 535 18.66 -3.83 -51.40
CA TRP A 535 17.56 -3.25 -52.16
C TRP A 535 16.32 -2.98 -51.29
N ARG A 536 16.02 -3.86 -50.32
CA ARG A 536 14.90 -3.71 -49.38
C ARG A 536 15.21 -2.63 -48.35
N ALA A 537 16.46 -2.54 -47.89
CA ALA A 537 16.93 -1.41 -47.08
C ALA A 537 16.69 -0.06 -47.79
N ALA A 538 17.07 0.06 -49.07
CA ALA A 538 16.81 1.27 -49.86
C ALA A 538 15.30 1.58 -50.02
N SER A 539 14.44 0.56 -50.15
CA SER A 539 12.98 0.74 -50.15
C SER A 539 12.45 1.26 -48.82
N LEU A 540 12.97 0.78 -47.67
CA LEU A 540 12.60 1.25 -46.33
C LEU A 540 13.05 2.70 -46.09
N SER A 541 14.31 3.03 -46.38
CA SER A 541 14.88 4.38 -46.18
C SER A 541 14.29 5.47 -47.11
N GLY A 542 13.59 5.08 -48.17
CA GLY A 542 13.01 6.01 -49.15
C GLY A 542 11.92 6.94 -48.61
N GLY A 543 11.47 6.74 -47.36
CA GLY A 543 10.50 7.58 -46.66
C GLY A 543 11.07 8.78 -45.91
N ASN A 544 12.39 8.95 -45.84
CA ASN A 544 13.00 10.04 -45.05
C ASN A 544 12.88 11.41 -45.78
N PRO A 545 12.55 12.51 -45.08
CA PRO A 545 12.45 13.86 -45.67
C PRO A 545 13.83 14.37 -46.11
N ALA A 546 13.87 15.24 -47.11
CA ALA A 546 15.12 15.76 -47.66
C ALA A 546 15.81 16.77 -46.71
N GLY A 547 16.96 16.38 -46.16
CA GLY A 547 17.78 17.17 -45.26
C GLY A 547 19.23 17.34 -45.72
N ALA A 548 19.96 18.25 -45.08
CA ALA A 548 21.38 18.48 -45.30
C ALA A 548 22.06 18.98 -44.02
N SER A 549 23.36 18.71 -43.85
CA SER A 549 24.16 19.15 -42.70
C SER A 549 25.59 19.48 -43.10
N GLU A 550 26.18 20.47 -42.44
CA GLU A 550 27.59 20.83 -42.59
C GLU A 550 28.44 20.06 -41.57
N ASN A 551 29.24 19.12 -42.05
CA ASN A 551 30.01 18.23 -41.20
C ASN A 551 31.32 18.89 -40.75
N ASN A 552 31.30 19.53 -39.58
CA ASN A 552 32.45 20.23 -38.97
C ASN A 552 33.66 19.33 -38.62
N GLY A 553 33.61 18.02 -38.89
CA GLY A 553 34.63 17.04 -38.52
C GLY A 553 35.77 16.82 -39.52
N ARG A 554 35.80 17.51 -40.68
CA ARG A 554 36.85 17.38 -41.71
C ARG A 554 37.23 18.73 -42.32
N GLU A 555 38.47 18.84 -42.79
CA GLU A 555 39.01 20.07 -43.40
C GLU A 555 38.40 20.36 -44.79
N ASP A 556 37.80 19.35 -45.44
CA ASP A 556 36.87 19.53 -46.56
C ASP A 556 35.45 19.78 -46.03
N LEU A 557 34.86 20.93 -46.40
CA LEU A 557 33.46 21.30 -46.13
C LEU A 557 32.48 20.46 -46.98
N SER A 558 32.43 19.15 -46.72
CA SER A 558 31.50 18.23 -47.40
C SER A 558 30.10 18.34 -46.80
N LEU A 559 29.22 19.05 -47.51
CA LEU A 559 27.79 19.13 -47.19
C LEU A 559 27.13 17.75 -47.37
N GLU A 560 26.80 17.10 -46.27
CA GLU A 560 26.13 15.81 -46.24
C GLU A 560 24.63 15.99 -46.52
N ARG A 561 24.01 15.07 -47.28
CA ARG A 561 22.61 15.17 -47.72
C ARG A 561 21.91 13.82 -47.64
N TRP A 562 20.68 13.80 -47.14
CA TRP A 562 19.88 12.59 -46.98
C TRP A 562 18.42 12.81 -47.40
N GLY A 563 17.64 11.72 -47.42
CA GLY A 563 16.22 11.74 -47.73
C GLY A 563 15.88 11.78 -49.22
N ASN A 564 14.58 11.82 -49.50
CA ASN A 564 14.03 11.58 -50.84
C ASN A 564 13.18 12.77 -51.34
N PRO A 565 13.69 13.64 -52.23
CA PRO A 565 12.91 14.73 -52.83
C PRO A 565 11.67 14.30 -53.61
N PHE A 566 11.56 13.00 -53.94
CA PHE A 566 10.38 12.39 -54.56
C PHE A 566 9.59 11.50 -53.58
N ARG A 567 9.63 11.80 -52.27
CA ARG A 567 8.92 11.07 -51.20
C ARG A 567 7.47 10.74 -51.56
N ALA A 568 6.70 11.68 -52.09
CA ALA A 568 5.30 11.44 -52.46
C ALA A 568 5.12 10.49 -53.66
N LEU A 569 6.14 10.32 -54.51
CA LEU A 569 6.13 9.29 -55.55
C LEU A 569 6.44 7.91 -54.95
N TRP A 570 7.49 7.80 -54.13
CA TRP A 570 7.84 6.58 -53.39
C TRP A 570 6.65 6.10 -52.54
N LYS A 571 6.00 7.00 -51.81
CA LYS A 571 4.85 6.72 -50.95
C LYS A 571 3.66 6.16 -51.74
N SER A 572 3.42 6.68 -52.96
CA SER A 572 2.44 6.10 -53.90
C SER A 572 2.85 4.74 -54.48
N MET A 573 4.14 4.40 -54.55
CA MET A 573 4.56 3.05 -54.94
C MET A 573 4.30 2.08 -53.78
N CYS A 574 4.71 2.42 -52.55
CA CYS A 574 4.39 1.66 -51.35
C CYS A 574 2.88 1.46 -51.18
N TRP A 575 2.07 2.49 -51.43
CA TRP A 575 0.61 2.38 -51.42
C TRP A 575 0.13 1.31 -52.42
N ARG A 576 0.61 1.34 -53.67
CA ARG A 576 0.24 0.33 -54.68
C ARG A 576 0.70 -1.07 -54.31
N LEU A 577 1.90 -1.23 -53.75
CA LEU A 577 2.42 -2.51 -53.29
C LEU A 577 1.55 -3.08 -52.16
N SER A 578 1.09 -2.25 -51.21
CA SER A 578 0.14 -2.68 -50.17
C SER A 578 -1.27 -3.04 -50.68
N GLU A 579 -1.67 -2.52 -51.86
CA GLU A 579 -2.94 -2.86 -52.52
C GLU A 579 -2.78 -4.01 -53.56
N HIS A 580 -1.56 -4.52 -53.79
CA HIS A 580 -1.27 -5.47 -54.85
C HIS A 580 -1.59 -6.91 -54.43
N THR A 581 -2.85 -7.32 -54.59
CA THR A 581 -3.34 -8.69 -54.36
C THR A 581 -2.42 -9.76 -54.98
N ALA A 582 -2.37 -10.96 -54.39
CA ALA A 582 -1.74 -12.10 -55.06
C ALA A 582 -2.54 -12.52 -56.32
N ASP A 583 -1.97 -12.26 -57.50
CA ASP A 583 -2.20 -13.10 -58.67
C ASP A 583 -1.98 -14.57 -58.27
N GLY A 584 -2.80 -15.48 -58.79
CA GLY A 584 -2.85 -16.91 -58.39
C GLY A 584 -1.62 -17.77 -58.74
N LYS A 585 -0.44 -17.15 -58.90
CA LYS A 585 0.88 -17.76 -59.12
C LYS A 585 1.66 -18.03 -57.82
N LEU A 586 1.19 -17.48 -56.70
CA LEU A 586 1.73 -17.72 -55.35
C LEU A 586 0.96 -18.87 -54.72
N SER A 587 1.60 -20.04 -54.63
CA SER A 587 0.97 -21.31 -54.26
C SER A 587 1.29 -21.77 -52.83
N LYS A 588 2.47 -21.41 -52.29
CA LYS A 588 2.99 -21.93 -51.02
C LYS A 588 2.60 -21.00 -49.85
N SER A 589 2.31 -21.59 -48.70
CA SER A 589 1.85 -20.88 -47.49
C SER A 589 2.81 -19.79 -47.03
N ASN A 590 4.11 -20.05 -47.10
CA ASN A 590 5.13 -19.16 -46.56
C ASN A 590 5.34 -17.94 -47.47
N SER A 591 5.26 -18.11 -48.81
CA SER A 591 5.26 -17.01 -49.78
C SER A 591 4.07 -16.06 -49.55
N LEU A 592 2.88 -16.62 -49.30
CA LEU A 592 1.67 -15.86 -48.99
C LEU A 592 1.76 -15.15 -47.63
N LEU A 593 2.45 -15.75 -46.64
CA LEU A 593 2.68 -15.14 -45.32
C LEU A 593 3.71 -14.00 -45.40
N ALA A 594 4.85 -14.21 -46.06
CA ALA A 594 5.86 -13.19 -46.32
C ALA A 594 5.25 -11.99 -47.07
N LYS A 595 4.43 -12.25 -48.10
CA LYS A 595 3.71 -11.21 -48.82
C LYS A 595 2.73 -10.43 -47.93
N LYS A 596 1.97 -11.08 -47.04
CA LYS A 596 1.09 -10.36 -46.09
C LYS A 596 1.87 -9.43 -45.16
N TYR A 597 3.07 -9.82 -44.71
CA TYR A 597 3.95 -8.92 -43.97
C TYR A 597 4.50 -7.78 -44.85
N GLU A 598 4.79 -8.03 -46.12
CA GLU A 598 5.21 -7.00 -47.09
C GLU A 598 4.11 -5.97 -47.37
N GLU A 599 2.88 -6.43 -47.59
CA GLU A 599 1.67 -5.60 -47.73
C GLU A 599 1.50 -4.67 -46.50
N LEU A 600 1.72 -5.20 -45.28
CA LEU A 600 1.67 -4.44 -44.03
C LEU A 600 2.80 -3.43 -43.87
N ILE A 601 4.05 -3.80 -44.17
CA ILE A 601 5.21 -2.89 -44.11
C ILE A 601 5.00 -1.70 -45.05
N TYR A 602 4.66 -1.95 -46.31
CA TYR A 602 4.40 -0.87 -47.26
C TYR A 602 3.10 -0.11 -46.97
N ALA A 603 2.11 -0.72 -46.31
CA ALA A 603 0.94 0.00 -45.82
C ALA A 603 1.30 1.01 -44.71
N ALA A 604 2.11 0.60 -43.72
CA ALA A 604 2.54 1.49 -42.63
C ALA A 604 3.40 2.66 -43.15
N LEU A 605 4.33 2.37 -44.07
CA LEU A 605 5.18 3.38 -44.73
C LEU A 605 4.40 4.33 -45.66
N SER A 606 3.26 3.90 -46.19
CA SER A 606 2.40 4.73 -47.06
C SER A 606 1.23 5.41 -46.35
N GLY A 607 0.95 5.07 -45.08
CA GLY A 607 -0.25 5.51 -44.36
C GLY A 607 -1.54 4.82 -44.79
N ASN A 608 -1.45 3.67 -45.48
CA ASN A 608 -2.60 2.90 -45.97
C ASN A 608 -3.23 2.02 -44.87
N ILE A 609 -3.82 2.69 -43.87
CA ILE A 609 -4.49 2.06 -42.71
C ILE A 609 -5.50 0.98 -43.13
N GLN A 610 -6.15 1.17 -44.29
CA GLN A 610 -7.19 0.29 -44.82
C GLN A 610 -6.72 -1.12 -45.21
N VAL A 611 -5.41 -1.36 -45.33
CA VAL A 611 -4.82 -2.69 -45.49
C VAL A 611 -4.52 -3.30 -44.12
N ILE A 612 -3.93 -2.51 -43.22
CA ILE A 612 -3.56 -2.94 -41.86
C ILE A 612 -4.80 -3.41 -41.07
N THR A 613 -5.87 -2.60 -41.05
CA THR A 613 -7.09 -2.90 -40.29
C THR A 613 -7.98 -4.01 -40.87
N LYS A 614 -7.56 -4.62 -41.99
CA LYS A 614 -8.22 -5.79 -42.61
C LYS A 614 -7.33 -7.04 -42.59
N SER A 615 -6.10 -6.94 -42.08
CA SER A 615 -5.15 -8.05 -42.08
C SER A 615 -5.36 -8.97 -40.88
N SER A 616 -5.41 -10.28 -41.12
CA SER A 616 -5.47 -11.34 -40.09
C SER A 616 -4.15 -11.52 -39.30
N LEU A 617 -3.30 -10.50 -39.29
CA LEU A 617 -2.02 -10.43 -38.57
C LEU A 617 -1.98 -9.26 -37.58
N CYS A 618 -3.01 -8.41 -37.58
CA CYS A 618 -3.11 -7.18 -36.80
C CYS A 618 -4.46 -7.16 -36.05
N GLU A 619 -4.64 -8.06 -35.08
CA GLU A 619 -5.92 -8.22 -34.38
C GLU A 619 -5.98 -7.54 -33.00
N SER A 620 -4.91 -6.85 -32.61
CA SER A 620 -4.86 -6.10 -31.35
C SER A 620 -5.40 -4.67 -31.50
N TRP A 621 -5.99 -4.13 -30.42
CA TRP A 621 -6.40 -2.74 -30.34
C TRP A 621 -5.21 -1.79 -30.50
N GLU A 622 -4.05 -2.21 -29.99
CA GLU A 622 -2.76 -1.53 -30.05
C GLU A 622 -2.26 -1.39 -31.50
N ASP A 623 -2.36 -2.45 -32.32
CA ASP A 623 -2.03 -2.40 -33.75
C ASP A 623 -2.96 -1.46 -34.52
N HIS A 624 -4.26 -1.55 -34.26
CA HIS A 624 -5.24 -0.67 -34.88
C HIS A 624 -5.00 0.80 -34.48
N CYS A 625 -4.81 1.09 -33.19
CA CYS A 625 -4.55 2.44 -32.69
C CYS A 625 -3.25 3.02 -33.28
N TRP A 626 -2.16 2.24 -33.27
CA TRP A 626 -0.89 2.64 -33.88
C TRP A 626 -1.03 2.89 -35.38
N ALA A 627 -1.76 2.06 -36.12
CA ALA A 627 -1.97 2.24 -37.55
C ALA A 627 -2.65 3.59 -37.85
N TYR A 628 -3.73 3.93 -37.13
CA TYR A 628 -4.39 5.23 -37.30
C TYR A 628 -3.45 6.39 -36.92
N LEU A 629 -2.74 6.32 -35.79
CA LEU A 629 -1.78 7.37 -35.38
C LEU A 629 -0.61 7.53 -36.37
N GLN A 630 -0.08 6.43 -36.91
CA GLN A 630 0.93 6.43 -37.98
C GLN A 630 0.40 7.14 -39.23
N GLY A 631 -0.80 6.81 -39.71
CA GLY A 631 -1.39 7.52 -40.86
C GLY A 631 -1.74 8.98 -40.58
N ILE A 632 -2.16 9.33 -39.36
CA ILE A 632 -2.48 10.70 -38.94
C ILE A 632 -1.22 11.57 -38.89
N THR A 633 -0.12 11.05 -38.35
CA THR A 633 1.17 11.75 -38.32
C THR A 633 1.79 11.86 -39.72
N GLU A 634 1.75 10.77 -40.50
CA GLU A 634 2.17 10.77 -41.91
C GLU A 634 1.39 11.77 -42.79
N GLN A 635 0.09 11.99 -42.55
CA GLN A 635 -0.68 12.99 -43.30
C GLN A 635 -0.24 14.42 -42.95
N GLN A 636 0.08 14.71 -41.69
CA GLN A 636 0.55 16.04 -41.27
C GLN A 636 1.94 16.34 -41.83
N LEU A 637 2.83 15.35 -41.85
CA LEU A 637 4.12 15.42 -42.52
C LEU A 637 3.94 15.67 -44.03
N ASP A 638 3.12 14.88 -44.72
CA ASP A 638 2.82 15.10 -46.15
C ASP A 638 2.30 16.51 -46.42
N GLU A 639 1.46 17.06 -45.54
CA GLU A 639 0.84 18.36 -45.73
C GLU A 639 1.79 19.54 -45.48
N ILE A 640 2.64 19.51 -44.45
CA ILE A 640 3.59 20.59 -44.22
C ILE A 640 4.67 20.62 -45.31
N LEU A 641 5.11 19.45 -45.77
CA LEU A 641 6.01 19.31 -46.91
C LEU A 641 5.36 19.78 -48.22
N PHE A 642 4.07 19.51 -48.45
CA PHE A 642 3.35 20.04 -49.61
C PHE A 642 3.18 21.57 -49.57
N LYS A 643 2.96 22.15 -48.38
CA LYS A 643 2.93 23.62 -48.19
C LYS A 643 4.29 24.24 -48.52
N LEU A 644 5.39 23.67 -47.99
CA LEU A 644 6.76 24.10 -48.30
C LEU A 644 7.07 23.98 -49.80
N LEU A 645 6.75 22.84 -50.42
CA LEU A 645 6.96 22.61 -51.86
C LEU A 645 6.15 23.59 -52.73
N LYS A 646 4.92 23.93 -52.33
CA LYS A 646 4.09 24.92 -53.02
C LYS A 646 4.70 26.33 -52.95
N LEU A 647 5.19 26.75 -51.79
CA LEU A 647 5.89 28.04 -51.62
C LEU A 647 7.17 28.07 -52.47
N LYS A 648 8.01 27.03 -52.39
CA LYS A 648 9.21 26.89 -53.22
C LYS A 648 8.91 26.89 -54.72
N SER A 649 7.82 26.23 -55.14
CA SER A 649 7.34 26.19 -56.53
C SER A 649 6.91 27.56 -57.06
N GLN A 650 6.32 28.40 -56.21
CA GLN A 650 5.93 29.77 -56.54
C GLN A 650 7.13 30.71 -56.67
N SER A 651 8.18 30.51 -55.86
CA SER A 651 9.39 31.35 -55.86
C SER A 651 10.45 30.96 -56.89
N SER A 652 10.58 29.66 -57.26
CA SER A 652 11.64 29.22 -58.18
C SER A 652 11.29 27.98 -59.02
N GLN A 653 11.62 28.04 -60.31
CA GLN A 653 11.48 26.92 -61.25
C GLN A 653 12.63 25.88 -61.13
N LEU A 654 13.70 26.18 -60.40
CA LEU A 654 14.87 25.30 -60.25
C LEU A 654 14.73 24.27 -59.12
N ILE A 655 13.56 24.18 -58.50
CA ILE A 655 13.29 23.30 -57.35
C ILE A 655 12.98 21.88 -57.84
N VAL A 656 13.66 20.89 -57.26
CA VAL A 656 13.38 19.47 -57.53
C VAL A 656 11.92 19.17 -57.18
N GLY A 657 11.20 18.53 -58.10
CA GLY A 657 9.76 18.30 -57.95
C GLY A 657 8.85 19.46 -58.37
N ASN A 658 9.36 20.61 -58.85
CA ASN A 658 8.53 21.67 -59.43
C ASN A 658 8.00 21.31 -60.84
N ASN A 659 7.17 20.26 -60.90
CA ASN A 659 6.50 19.78 -62.10
C ASN A 659 4.99 19.72 -61.80
N THR A 660 4.16 20.28 -62.68
CA THR A 660 2.70 20.30 -62.57
C THR A 660 2.09 18.90 -62.41
N HIS A 661 2.70 17.88 -63.01
CA HIS A 661 2.30 16.47 -62.84
C HIS A 661 2.62 15.94 -61.45
N TYR A 662 3.79 16.29 -60.87
CA TYR A 662 4.16 15.86 -59.51
C TYR A 662 3.29 16.56 -58.45
N LEU A 663 3.08 17.87 -58.57
CA LEU A 663 2.19 18.63 -57.68
C LEU A 663 0.75 18.08 -57.70
N ARG A 664 0.23 17.72 -58.89
CA ARG A 664 -1.09 17.09 -59.03
C ARG A 664 -1.13 15.69 -58.41
N HIS A 665 -0.08 14.89 -58.59
CA HIS A 665 0.05 13.57 -58.00
C HIS A 665 0.12 13.63 -56.47
N TYR A 666 0.90 14.56 -55.91
CA TYR A 666 0.98 14.83 -54.47
C TYR A 666 -0.39 15.25 -53.92
N SER A 667 -1.09 16.20 -54.56
CA SER A 667 -2.46 16.57 -54.17
C SER A 667 -3.42 15.37 -54.18
N THR A 668 -3.26 14.45 -55.13
CA THR A 668 -4.09 13.22 -55.22
C THR A 668 -3.80 12.25 -54.07
N LEU A 669 -2.55 12.15 -53.60
CA LEU A 669 -2.19 11.39 -52.40
C LEU A 669 -2.79 12.04 -51.13
N LEU A 670 -2.66 13.36 -50.99
CA LEU A 670 -3.26 14.09 -49.87
C LEU A 670 -4.78 13.92 -49.83
N ASP A 671 -5.46 13.98 -50.98
CA ASP A 671 -6.90 13.71 -51.08
C ASP A 671 -7.28 12.25 -50.71
N LYS A 672 -6.43 11.25 -50.97
CA LYS A 672 -6.61 9.87 -50.44
C LYS A 672 -6.58 9.84 -48.90
N THR A 673 -5.60 10.51 -48.28
CA THR A 673 -5.42 10.51 -46.80
C THR A 673 -6.34 11.49 -46.04
N LYS A 674 -7.06 12.34 -46.76
CA LYS A 674 -7.84 13.48 -46.22
C LYS A 674 -8.86 13.13 -45.15
N TYR A 675 -9.40 11.91 -45.16
CA TYR A 675 -10.36 11.43 -44.16
C TYR A 675 -9.77 11.34 -42.75
N LEU A 676 -8.44 11.24 -42.62
CA LEU A 676 -7.73 11.17 -41.34
C LEU A 676 -7.75 12.49 -40.57
N LYS A 677 -8.04 13.62 -41.24
CA LYS A 677 -8.15 14.94 -40.62
C LYS A 677 -9.22 15.04 -39.53
N ARG A 678 -10.23 14.15 -39.52
CA ARG A 678 -11.25 14.14 -38.46
C ARG A 678 -10.68 13.83 -37.08
N TYR A 679 -9.70 12.91 -37.02
CA TYR A 679 -9.04 12.51 -35.78
C TYR A 679 -7.96 13.49 -35.31
N GLN A 680 -7.53 14.42 -36.19
CA GLN A 680 -6.53 15.43 -35.85
C GLN A 680 -7.08 16.51 -34.91
N VAL A 681 -8.39 16.74 -34.95
CA VAL A 681 -9.08 17.72 -34.09
C VAL A 681 -9.49 17.08 -32.76
N ASP A 682 -9.92 15.82 -32.78
CA ASP A 682 -10.29 15.06 -31.57
C ASP A 682 -10.01 13.56 -31.71
N LEU A 683 -9.14 13.04 -30.85
CA LEU A 683 -8.79 11.61 -30.80
C LEU A 683 -9.88 10.74 -30.17
N ASP A 684 -10.87 11.28 -29.46
CA ASP A 684 -12.03 10.49 -29.02
C ASP A 684 -12.78 9.90 -30.22
N THR A 685 -12.83 10.62 -31.34
CA THR A 685 -13.44 10.12 -32.58
C THR A 685 -12.71 8.91 -33.19
N LEU A 686 -11.44 8.70 -32.85
CA LEU A 686 -10.69 7.49 -33.18
C LEU A 686 -11.05 6.36 -32.23
N PHE A 687 -11.01 6.60 -30.91
CA PHE A 687 -11.32 5.58 -29.92
C PHE A 687 -12.77 5.08 -29.99
N ASP A 688 -13.71 5.94 -30.37
CA ASP A 688 -15.10 5.55 -30.61
C ASP A 688 -15.27 4.71 -31.89
N GLU A 689 -14.48 4.98 -32.95
CA GLU A 689 -14.44 4.13 -34.14
C GLU A 689 -13.78 2.77 -33.85
N LEU A 690 -12.81 2.70 -32.93
CA LEU A 690 -12.23 1.45 -32.45
C LEU A 690 -13.22 0.63 -31.60
N ARG A 691 -14.01 1.28 -30.73
CA ARG A 691 -15.14 0.63 -30.02
C ARG A 691 -16.22 0.13 -31.00
N GLY A 692 -16.42 0.82 -32.12
CA GLY A 692 -17.27 0.41 -33.24
C GLY A 692 -16.60 -0.47 -34.32
N SER A 693 -15.39 -0.99 -34.08
CA SER A 693 -14.59 -1.68 -35.11
C SER A 693 -15.29 -2.92 -35.70
N GLN A 694 -14.99 -3.23 -36.96
CA GLN A 694 -15.47 -4.46 -37.61
C GLN A 694 -14.84 -5.72 -37.00
N SER A 695 -13.61 -5.63 -36.50
CA SER A 695 -12.93 -6.75 -35.81
C SER A 695 -13.50 -6.96 -34.41
N GLU A 696 -13.97 -8.18 -34.13
CA GLU A 696 -14.56 -8.56 -32.85
C GLU A 696 -13.54 -8.55 -31.71
N HIS A 697 -12.32 -9.03 -31.95
CA HIS A 697 -11.22 -8.96 -30.99
C HIS A 697 -10.92 -7.51 -30.58
N VAL A 698 -10.91 -6.57 -31.54
CA VAL A 698 -10.69 -5.14 -31.26
C VAL A 698 -11.84 -4.53 -30.46
N ARG A 699 -13.11 -4.86 -30.76
CA ARG A 699 -14.26 -4.39 -29.96
C ARG A 699 -14.18 -4.90 -28.50
N MET A 700 -13.90 -6.20 -28.33
CA MET A 700 -13.76 -6.80 -27.00
C MET A 700 -12.58 -6.22 -26.21
N GLN A 701 -11.47 -5.90 -26.89
CA GLN A 701 -10.31 -5.25 -26.26
C GLN A 701 -10.60 -3.80 -25.90
N ALA A 702 -11.22 -3.01 -26.80
CA ALA A 702 -11.54 -1.60 -26.58
C ALA A 702 -12.48 -1.34 -25.39
N ASN A 703 -13.26 -2.34 -24.98
CA ASN A 703 -14.14 -2.28 -23.82
C ASN A 703 -13.46 -2.69 -22.50
N GLN A 704 -12.23 -3.20 -22.52
CA GLN A 704 -11.49 -3.56 -21.29
C GLN A 704 -11.07 -2.31 -20.51
N PRO A 705 -11.07 -2.35 -19.17
CA PRO A 705 -11.02 -1.15 -18.33
C PRO A 705 -9.78 -0.30 -18.56
N HIS A 706 -8.57 -0.90 -18.53
CA HIS A 706 -7.33 -0.16 -18.81
C HIS A 706 -7.32 0.52 -20.18
N ARG A 707 -7.90 -0.08 -21.25
CA ARG A 707 -7.96 0.57 -22.57
C ARG A 707 -8.96 1.71 -22.64
N GLN A 708 -10.08 1.62 -21.90
CA GLN A 708 -11.00 2.76 -21.74
C GLN A 708 -10.33 3.92 -20.98
N ILE A 709 -9.55 3.60 -19.94
CA ILE A 709 -8.77 4.58 -19.18
C ILE A 709 -7.68 5.21 -20.06
N GLN A 710 -6.87 4.43 -20.75
CA GLN A 710 -5.84 4.90 -21.70
C GLN A 710 -6.44 5.81 -22.78
N ALA A 711 -7.55 5.41 -23.41
CA ALA A 711 -8.21 6.20 -24.44
C ALA A 711 -8.68 7.58 -23.93
N LYS A 712 -9.23 7.65 -22.71
CA LYS A 712 -9.71 8.90 -22.11
C LYS A 712 -8.61 9.72 -21.43
N LEU A 713 -7.50 9.08 -21.05
CA LEU A 713 -6.29 9.75 -20.59
C LEU A 713 -5.61 10.49 -21.75
N VAL A 714 -5.53 9.89 -22.95
CA VAL A 714 -5.03 10.55 -24.16
C VAL A 714 -5.81 11.83 -24.47
N THR A 715 -7.13 11.87 -24.21
CA THR A 715 -7.95 13.08 -24.37
C THR A 715 -8.11 13.92 -23.09
N ALA A 716 -7.31 13.64 -22.06
CA ALA A 716 -7.25 14.33 -20.76
C ALA A 716 -8.57 14.39 -19.95
N LYS A 717 -9.49 13.44 -20.16
CA LYS A 717 -10.84 13.42 -19.56
C LYS A 717 -10.86 12.68 -18.22
N PHE A 718 -10.10 13.17 -17.24
CA PHE A 718 -9.99 12.59 -15.89
C PHE A 718 -11.34 12.44 -15.17
N GLU A 719 -12.18 13.47 -15.16
CA GLU A 719 -13.56 13.42 -14.66
C GLU A 719 -14.36 12.21 -15.21
N TYR A 720 -14.26 11.94 -16.52
CA TYR A 720 -14.93 10.81 -17.16
C TYR A 720 -14.32 9.45 -16.78
N ILE A 721 -13.02 9.39 -16.50
CA ILE A 721 -12.38 8.16 -15.99
C ILE A 721 -12.95 7.83 -14.62
N VAL A 722 -13.02 8.80 -13.71
CA VAL A 722 -13.53 8.61 -12.35
C VAL A 722 -15.04 8.34 -12.37
N SER A 723 -15.84 9.31 -12.79
CA SER A 723 -17.31 9.31 -12.68
C SER A 723 -18.04 8.52 -13.78
N ARG A 724 -17.34 7.65 -14.53
CA ARG A 724 -17.94 6.65 -15.43
C ARG A 724 -17.16 5.34 -15.46
N VAL A 725 -15.87 5.38 -15.77
CA VAL A 725 -15.11 4.13 -16.01
C VAL A 725 -14.83 3.39 -14.72
N LEU A 726 -14.30 4.07 -13.70
CA LEU A 726 -14.10 3.49 -12.36
C LEU A 726 -15.44 3.28 -11.65
N ASP A 727 -16.33 4.27 -11.72
CA ASP A 727 -17.69 4.24 -11.17
C ASP A 727 -18.46 2.95 -11.53
N THR A 728 -18.64 2.66 -12.84
CA THR A 728 -19.39 1.49 -13.33
C THR A 728 -18.74 0.14 -12.95
N LEU A 729 -17.44 0.12 -12.61
CA LEU A 729 -16.72 -1.09 -12.24
C LEU A 729 -16.72 -1.36 -10.74
N LEU A 730 -16.78 -0.30 -9.92
CA LEU A 730 -16.52 -0.39 -8.48
C LEU A 730 -17.77 -0.24 -7.61
N PHE A 731 -18.83 0.39 -8.11
CA PHE A 731 -20.07 0.67 -7.36
C PHE A 731 -21.30 0.05 -8.03
N ASN A 732 -22.24 -0.41 -7.20
CA ASN A 732 -23.59 -0.76 -7.67
C ASN A 732 -24.37 0.53 -7.97
N PRO A 733 -25.27 0.55 -8.97
CA PRO A 733 -26.16 1.69 -9.24
C PRO A 733 -27.29 1.90 -8.20
N GLU A 734 -27.20 1.25 -7.03
CA GLU A 734 -28.07 1.48 -5.88
C GLU A 734 -27.29 1.99 -4.64
N ASP A 735 -25.95 2.02 -4.67
CA ASP A 735 -25.07 2.44 -3.57
C ASP A 735 -24.78 3.97 -3.58
N ASP A 736 -25.79 4.80 -3.87
CA ASP A 736 -25.72 6.28 -4.01
C ASP A 736 -25.37 7.05 -2.69
N SER A 737 -24.87 6.36 -1.65
CA SER A 737 -24.64 6.92 -0.32
C SER A 737 -23.17 7.28 -0.07
N TYR A 738 -22.85 8.58 -0.10
CA TYR A 738 -21.55 9.07 0.38
C TYR A 738 -21.44 8.93 1.91
N ASN A 739 -20.83 7.85 2.37
CA ASN A 739 -20.60 7.53 3.78
C ASN A 739 -19.18 6.94 4.00
N TRP A 740 -18.73 6.91 5.26
CA TRP A 740 -17.41 6.38 5.66
C TRP A 740 -17.45 4.96 6.25
N ASP A 741 -18.60 4.30 6.26
CA ASP A 741 -18.74 2.91 6.72
C ASP A 741 -18.04 1.95 5.73
N LEU A 742 -16.97 1.27 6.18
CA LEU A 742 -16.27 0.26 5.36
C LEU A 742 -17.13 -0.99 5.13
N GLN A 743 -18.25 -1.16 5.84
CA GLN A 743 -19.22 -2.26 5.75
C GLN A 743 -18.59 -3.65 5.80
N LEU A 744 -17.61 -3.88 6.69
CA LEU A 744 -16.66 -5.00 6.56
C LEU A 744 -17.32 -6.39 6.39
N ASP A 745 -18.48 -6.62 7.01
CA ASP A 745 -19.24 -7.88 6.93
C ASP A 745 -20.11 -8.04 5.67
N SER A 746 -20.28 -6.99 4.86
CA SER A 746 -21.03 -7.04 3.59
C SER A 746 -20.19 -7.60 2.44
N ALA A 747 -20.88 -8.08 1.40
CA ALA A 747 -20.31 -8.30 0.07
C ALA A 747 -20.71 -7.14 -0.84
N VAL A 748 -19.73 -6.52 -1.51
CA VAL A 748 -19.87 -5.35 -2.40
C VAL A 748 -19.26 -5.72 -3.76
N GLN A 749 -19.69 -5.08 -4.85
CA GLN A 749 -19.17 -5.32 -6.22
C GLN A 749 -17.63 -5.24 -6.32
N SER A 750 -17.01 -4.41 -5.49
CA SER A 750 -15.55 -4.30 -5.36
C SER A 750 -14.86 -5.56 -4.81
N ASP A 751 -15.55 -6.43 -4.06
CA ASP A 751 -15.00 -7.72 -3.61
C ASP A 751 -14.91 -8.75 -4.77
N GLU A 752 -15.63 -8.55 -5.88
CA GLU A 752 -15.47 -9.33 -7.13
C GLU A 752 -14.36 -8.78 -8.03
N THR A 753 -13.84 -7.58 -7.72
CA THR A 753 -12.82 -6.89 -8.52
C THR A 753 -11.41 -7.36 -8.15
N SER A 754 -10.50 -7.41 -9.12
CA SER A 754 -9.09 -7.74 -8.88
C SER A 754 -8.44 -6.75 -7.91
N SER A 755 -7.67 -7.26 -6.94
CA SER A 755 -6.93 -6.40 -5.99
C SER A 755 -5.90 -5.52 -6.69
N LEU A 756 -5.39 -5.96 -7.85
CA LEU A 756 -4.47 -5.22 -8.69
C LEU A 756 -5.16 -3.99 -9.28
N PHE A 757 -6.37 -4.14 -9.85
CA PHE A 757 -7.18 -3.01 -10.32
C PHE A 757 -7.60 -2.06 -9.18
N LEU A 758 -7.96 -2.57 -8.00
CA LEU A 758 -8.28 -1.73 -6.83
C LEU A 758 -7.08 -0.89 -6.40
N ARG A 759 -5.89 -1.51 -6.30
CA ARG A 759 -4.63 -0.79 -6.03
C ARG A 759 -4.36 0.26 -7.12
N PHE A 760 -4.46 -0.12 -8.41
CA PHE A 760 -4.25 0.80 -9.52
C PHE A 760 -5.20 2.01 -9.45
N ALA A 761 -6.50 1.78 -9.23
CA ALA A 761 -7.50 2.83 -9.11
C ALA A 761 -7.19 3.79 -7.94
N ALA A 762 -6.83 3.26 -6.77
CA ALA A 762 -6.42 4.08 -5.63
C ALA A 762 -5.19 4.94 -5.94
N HIS A 763 -4.14 4.36 -6.53
CA HIS A 763 -2.92 5.09 -6.87
C HIS A 763 -3.13 6.09 -8.00
N PHE A 764 -4.04 5.81 -8.94
CA PHE A 764 -4.46 6.74 -9.99
C PHE A 764 -5.21 7.96 -9.42
N ILE A 765 -6.09 7.77 -8.42
CA ILE A 765 -6.75 8.87 -7.72
C ILE A 765 -5.74 9.72 -6.92
N LEU A 766 -4.82 9.10 -6.18
CA LEU A 766 -3.74 9.83 -5.49
C LEU A 766 -2.94 10.69 -6.47
N PHE A 767 -2.57 10.09 -7.60
CA PHE A 767 -1.82 10.74 -8.67
C PHE A 767 -2.57 11.92 -9.28
N ALA A 768 -3.84 11.74 -9.67
CA ALA A 768 -4.69 12.82 -10.18
C ALA A 768 -4.83 13.96 -9.15
N GLY A 769 -4.97 13.61 -7.87
CA GLY A 769 -5.10 14.56 -6.76
C GLY A 769 -3.86 15.44 -6.57
N PHE A 770 -2.67 14.87 -6.39
CA PHE A 770 -1.45 15.69 -6.17
C PHE A 770 -0.97 16.42 -7.43
N THR A 771 -1.33 15.94 -8.63
CA THR A 771 -1.03 16.62 -9.89
C THR A 771 -2.05 17.69 -10.29
N GLY A 772 -3.15 17.83 -9.54
CA GLY A 772 -4.15 18.89 -9.74
C GLY A 772 -5.06 18.70 -10.94
N GLU A 773 -5.24 17.47 -11.43
CA GLU A 773 -6.17 17.17 -12.54
C GLU A 773 -7.62 17.29 -12.07
N ASN A 774 -8.54 17.66 -12.97
CA ASN A 774 -9.95 17.88 -12.61
C ASN A 774 -10.77 16.58 -12.63
N PHE A 775 -11.30 16.18 -11.47
CA PHE A 775 -12.25 15.09 -11.28
C PHE A 775 -13.09 15.37 -10.02
N ASP A 776 -14.11 14.55 -9.75
CA ASP A 776 -14.89 14.64 -8.50
C ASP A 776 -14.10 14.10 -7.31
N GLU A 777 -13.75 14.99 -6.37
CA GLU A 777 -13.06 14.66 -5.13
C GLU A 777 -13.87 13.64 -4.27
N GLN A 778 -15.21 13.63 -4.33
CA GLN A 778 -16.05 12.70 -3.56
C GLN A 778 -15.95 11.25 -4.08
N ALA A 779 -16.14 11.04 -5.39
CA ALA A 779 -15.89 9.74 -6.02
C ALA A 779 -14.45 9.26 -5.82
N GLY A 780 -13.46 10.18 -5.86
CA GLY A 780 -12.07 9.89 -5.52
C GLY A 780 -11.89 9.33 -4.10
N HIS A 781 -12.47 9.99 -3.09
CA HIS A 781 -12.46 9.49 -1.71
C HIS A 781 -13.12 8.11 -1.58
N MET A 782 -14.22 7.86 -2.30
CA MET A 782 -14.93 6.58 -2.23
C MET A 782 -14.10 5.43 -2.85
N ILE A 783 -13.36 5.69 -3.93
CA ILE A 783 -12.42 4.73 -4.53
C ILE A 783 -11.27 4.40 -3.56
N LEU A 784 -10.72 5.41 -2.88
CA LEU A 784 -9.70 5.21 -1.85
C LEU A 784 -10.25 4.40 -0.66
N LYS A 785 -11.48 4.69 -0.21
CA LYS A 785 -12.19 3.94 0.83
C LYS A 785 -12.36 2.46 0.45
N LEU A 786 -12.69 2.13 -0.80
CA LEU A 786 -12.79 0.74 -1.26
C LEU A 786 -11.45 0.00 -1.19
N TYR A 787 -10.34 0.64 -1.57
CA TYR A 787 -9.02 0.03 -1.42
C TYR A 787 -8.61 -0.10 0.06
N ILE A 788 -8.97 0.86 0.92
CA ILE A 788 -8.77 0.74 2.37
C ILE A 788 -9.60 -0.42 2.96
N ARG A 789 -10.87 -0.59 2.56
CA ARG A 789 -11.71 -1.75 2.92
C ARG A 789 -11.01 -3.07 2.56
N HIS A 790 -10.41 -3.15 1.36
CA HIS A 790 -9.64 -4.31 0.93
C HIS A 790 -8.41 -4.56 1.84
N LEU A 791 -7.62 -3.53 2.13
CA LEU A 791 -6.47 -3.63 3.06
C LEU A 791 -6.90 -4.11 4.45
N VAL A 792 -8.02 -3.61 4.99
CA VAL A 792 -8.55 -4.04 6.30
C VAL A 792 -9.04 -5.49 6.27
N LYS A 793 -9.84 -5.87 5.26
CA LYS A 793 -10.31 -7.27 5.09
C LYS A 793 -9.15 -8.28 5.01
N HIS A 794 -8.02 -7.90 4.40
CA HIS A 794 -6.85 -8.76 4.25
C HIS A 794 -5.76 -8.56 5.32
N ARG A 795 -6.07 -7.96 6.48
CA ARG A 795 -5.12 -7.73 7.60
C ARG A 795 -3.88 -6.91 7.23
N GLN A 796 -3.90 -6.17 6.13
CA GLN A 796 -2.79 -5.29 5.71
C GLN A 796 -2.86 -3.91 6.39
N LEU A 797 -3.21 -3.90 7.68
CA LEU A 797 -3.58 -2.72 8.47
C LEU A 797 -2.48 -1.64 8.46
N GLN A 798 -1.21 -2.07 8.41
CA GLN A 798 -0.03 -1.21 8.42
C GLN A 798 0.02 -0.17 7.29
N PHE A 799 -0.67 -0.39 6.17
CA PHE A 799 -0.70 0.57 5.05
C PHE A 799 -1.90 1.53 5.09
N VAL A 800 -2.94 1.22 5.88
CA VAL A 800 -4.15 2.04 5.96
C VAL A 800 -3.84 3.50 6.33
N PRO A 801 -2.93 3.83 7.27
CA PRO A 801 -2.56 5.22 7.56
C PRO A 801 -2.00 6.03 6.39
N ILE A 802 -1.31 5.38 5.44
CA ILE A 802 -0.76 6.06 4.26
C ILE A 802 -1.91 6.61 3.42
N TYR A 803 -2.88 5.76 3.08
CA TYR A 803 -4.04 6.11 2.25
C TYR A 803 -5.08 6.94 3.00
N ALA A 804 -5.43 6.57 4.24
CA ALA A 804 -6.43 7.27 5.04
C ALA A 804 -5.97 8.69 5.45
N SER A 805 -4.65 8.97 5.53
CA SER A 805 -4.14 10.34 5.74
C SER A 805 -4.46 11.31 4.60
N ARG A 806 -4.85 10.80 3.42
CA ARG A 806 -5.26 11.60 2.24
C ARG A 806 -6.77 11.86 2.17
N LEU A 807 -7.54 11.37 3.14
CA LEU A 807 -8.99 11.57 3.22
C LEU A 807 -9.33 12.77 4.14
N PRO A 808 -10.52 13.40 3.97
CA PRO A 808 -11.03 14.39 4.91
C PRO A 808 -10.99 13.88 6.35
N THR A 809 -10.61 14.74 7.30
CA THR A 809 -10.33 14.34 8.69
C THR A 809 -11.44 13.50 9.33
N GLU A 810 -12.72 13.83 9.09
CA GLU A 810 -13.87 13.07 9.58
C GLU A 810 -13.87 11.62 9.07
N GLY A 811 -13.61 11.42 7.77
CA GLY A 811 -13.53 10.10 7.15
C GLY A 811 -12.29 9.32 7.56
N ALA A 812 -11.16 9.99 7.73
CA ALA A 812 -9.95 9.38 8.26
C ALA A 812 -10.17 8.87 9.69
N ILE A 813 -10.82 9.65 10.57
CA ILE A 813 -11.15 9.23 11.95
C ILE A 813 -12.04 7.98 11.93
N GLU A 814 -13.16 8.02 11.19
CA GLU A 814 -14.12 6.92 11.16
C GLU A 814 -13.52 5.62 10.58
N ILE A 815 -12.66 5.73 9.57
CA ILE A 815 -11.89 4.60 9.01
C ILE A 815 -10.89 4.04 10.03
N TYR A 816 -10.15 4.88 10.76
CA TYR A 816 -9.22 4.40 11.80
C TYR A 816 -9.95 3.75 12.96
N VAL A 817 -11.09 4.29 13.38
CA VAL A 817 -11.95 3.71 14.42
C VAL A 817 -12.39 2.30 14.01
N GLN A 818 -12.97 2.14 12.82
CA GLN A 818 -13.38 0.82 12.31
C GLN A 818 -12.20 -0.14 12.15
N MET A 819 -11.05 0.34 11.67
CA MET A 819 -9.84 -0.48 11.55
C MET A 819 -9.41 -1.02 12.92
N LEU A 820 -9.27 -0.15 13.94
CA LEU A 820 -8.86 -0.55 15.29
C LEU A 820 -9.87 -1.49 15.96
N SER A 821 -11.17 -1.35 15.66
CA SER A 821 -12.20 -2.31 16.10
C SER A 821 -12.00 -3.75 15.56
N THR A 822 -11.26 -3.95 14.47
CA THR A 822 -10.91 -5.30 13.97
C THR A 822 -9.73 -5.95 14.70
N VAL A 823 -9.01 -5.21 15.54
CA VAL A 823 -7.74 -5.66 16.12
C VAL A 823 -7.94 -6.25 17.52
N GLU A 824 -7.84 -7.58 17.63
CA GLU A 824 -7.90 -8.28 18.92
C GLU A 824 -6.54 -8.32 19.65
N ASP A 825 -5.41 -8.29 18.94
CA ASP A 825 -4.06 -8.36 19.51
C ASP A 825 -3.49 -7.00 19.98
N SER A 826 -2.89 -6.99 21.18
CA SER A 826 -2.27 -5.83 21.81
C SER A 826 -1.08 -5.26 21.02
N LEU A 827 -0.24 -6.13 20.45
CA LEU A 827 0.94 -5.69 19.70
C LEU A 827 0.56 -5.13 18.32
N GLU A 828 -0.39 -5.77 17.62
CA GLU A 828 -0.99 -5.25 16.38
C GLU A 828 -1.67 -3.88 16.63
N ARG A 829 -2.36 -3.69 17.78
CA ARG A 829 -2.91 -2.37 18.19
C ARG A 829 -1.82 -1.33 18.34
N GLU A 830 -0.80 -1.60 19.14
CA GLU A 830 0.28 -0.64 19.42
C GLU A 830 0.99 -0.21 18.12
N LEU A 831 1.26 -1.16 17.21
CA LEU A 831 1.87 -0.90 15.91
C LEU A 831 0.97 -0.09 14.97
N CYS A 832 -0.33 -0.39 14.92
CA CYS A 832 -1.30 0.38 14.14
C CYS A 832 -1.42 1.82 14.67
N VAL A 833 -1.52 1.98 15.99
CA VAL A 833 -1.63 3.26 16.69
C VAL A 833 -0.38 4.13 16.49
N LYS A 834 0.83 3.54 16.53
CA LYS A 834 2.08 4.23 16.16
C LYS A 834 2.07 4.70 14.70
N ARG A 835 1.68 3.86 13.74
CA ARG A 835 1.58 4.28 12.33
C ARG A 835 0.48 5.34 12.11
N ILE A 836 -0.61 5.34 12.87
CA ILE A 836 -1.58 6.45 12.82
C ILE A 836 -0.92 7.75 13.29
N LEU A 837 -0.11 7.74 14.36
CA LEU A 837 0.62 8.93 14.82
C LEU A 837 1.52 9.50 13.71
N ASP A 838 2.31 8.65 13.05
CA ASP A 838 3.28 9.04 12.00
C ASP A 838 2.63 9.83 10.85
N TYR A 839 1.47 9.36 10.34
CA TYR A 839 0.80 9.95 9.17
C TYR A 839 -0.34 10.92 9.51
N ALA A 840 -0.99 10.79 10.67
CA ALA A 840 -2.15 11.59 11.04
C ALA A 840 -1.86 12.71 12.06
N GLY A 841 -0.83 12.54 12.91
CA GLY A 841 -0.50 13.45 14.00
C GLY A 841 -1.38 13.28 15.24
N MET A 842 -0.88 13.75 16.38
CA MET A 842 -1.42 13.44 17.71
C MET A 842 -2.86 13.95 17.94
N GLU A 843 -3.24 15.10 17.38
CA GLU A 843 -4.60 15.65 17.51
C GLU A 843 -5.67 14.69 16.99
N VAL A 844 -5.49 14.17 15.77
CA VAL A 844 -6.43 13.23 15.14
C VAL A 844 -6.35 11.85 15.77
N LEU A 845 -5.17 11.39 16.17
CA LEU A 845 -5.04 10.14 16.94
C LEU A 845 -5.85 10.21 18.25
N SER A 846 -5.83 11.34 18.95
CA SER A 846 -6.52 11.52 20.22
C SER A 846 -8.04 11.35 20.07
N THR A 847 -8.63 11.95 19.02
CA THR A 847 -10.05 11.76 18.68
C THR A 847 -10.36 10.34 18.23
N VAL A 848 -9.47 9.69 17.47
CA VAL A 848 -9.61 8.28 17.05
C VAL A 848 -9.67 7.36 18.27
N LEU A 849 -8.74 7.49 19.22
CA LEU A 849 -8.68 6.62 20.40
C LEU A 849 -9.89 6.83 21.32
N GLN A 850 -10.29 8.08 21.59
CA GLN A 850 -11.54 8.37 22.32
C GLN A 850 -12.75 7.69 21.65
N THR A 851 -12.93 7.92 20.34
CA THR A 851 -14.08 7.40 19.58
C THR A 851 -14.08 5.87 19.47
N ALA A 852 -12.92 5.24 19.32
CA ALA A 852 -12.79 3.78 19.29
C ALA A 852 -13.14 3.16 20.65
N VAL A 853 -12.68 3.77 21.75
CA VAL A 853 -13.03 3.33 23.11
C VAL A 853 -14.52 3.55 23.40
N ASP A 854 -15.13 4.66 22.95
CA ASP A 854 -16.59 4.86 23.05
C ASP A 854 -17.38 3.77 22.32
N ARG A 855 -17.06 3.56 21.05
CA ARG A 855 -17.75 2.59 20.19
C ARG A 855 -17.65 1.17 20.75
N LEU A 856 -16.45 0.71 21.08
CA LEU A 856 -16.21 -0.65 21.60
C LEU A 856 -16.82 -0.86 23.00
N CYS A 857 -16.76 0.14 23.89
CA CYS A 857 -17.40 0.05 25.20
C CYS A 857 -18.92 -0.10 25.10
N GLU A 858 -19.58 0.68 24.24
CA GLU A 858 -21.03 0.61 24.06
C GLU A 858 -21.46 -0.65 23.30
N GLU A 859 -20.73 -1.05 22.26
CA GLU A 859 -21.00 -2.29 21.51
C GLU A 859 -20.94 -3.51 22.44
N TYR A 860 -19.86 -3.67 23.22
CA TYR A 860 -19.76 -4.76 24.18
C TYR A 860 -20.77 -4.63 25.34
N ARG A 861 -21.18 -3.42 25.74
CA ARG A 861 -22.26 -3.22 26.73
C ARG A 861 -23.61 -3.74 26.20
N LEU A 862 -23.95 -3.44 24.95
CA LEU A 862 -25.17 -3.93 24.29
C LEU A 862 -25.15 -5.45 24.13
N VAL A 863 -24.03 -6.04 23.69
CA VAL A 863 -23.87 -7.50 23.58
C VAL A 863 -24.01 -8.18 24.96
N ALA A 864 -23.44 -7.59 26.02
CA ALA A 864 -23.60 -8.10 27.38
C ALA A 864 -25.07 -8.06 27.85
N GLN A 865 -25.79 -6.96 27.58
CA GLN A 865 -27.21 -6.83 27.91
C GLN A 865 -28.08 -7.84 27.15
N GLU A 866 -27.82 -8.06 25.85
CA GLU A 866 -28.51 -9.10 25.08
C GLU A 866 -28.30 -10.50 25.69
N GLN A 867 -27.07 -10.83 26.09
CA GLN A 867 -26.79 -12.14 26.72
C GLN A 867 -27.46 -12.29 28.10
N GLN A 868 -27.57 -11.21 28.88
CA GLN A 868 -28.32 -11.22 30.13
C GLN A 868 -29.83 -11.41 29.90
N GLN A 869 -30.42 -10.66 28.95
CA GLN A 869 -31.84 -10.81 28.59
C GLN A 869 -32.16 -12.23 28.11
N LYS A 870 -31.28 -12.83 27.30
CA LYS A 870 -31.41 -14.21 26.80
C LYS A 870 -31.29 -15.28 27.91
N LYS A 871 -30.68 -14.96 29.06
CA LYS A 871 -30.55 -15.87 30.23
C LYS A 871 -31.73 -15.78 31.20
N GLY A 872 -32.48 -14.67 31.23
CA GLY A 872 -33.76 -14.55 31.94
C GLY A 872 -33.73 -14.73 33.47
N GLN A 873 -32.56 -14.68 34.11
CA GLN A 873 -32.40 -14.80 35.56
C GLN A 873 -32.30 -13.41 36.22
N PRO A 874 -32.80 -13.23 37.45
CA PRO A 874 -32.55 -12.01 38.22
C PRO A 874 -31.05 -11.88 38.53
N VAL A 875 -30.56 -10.65 38.58
CA VAL A 875 -29.14 -10.35 38.82
C VAL A 875 -28.75 -10.77 40.25
N SER A 876 -27.92 -11.82 40.34
CA SER A 876 -27.14 -12.08 41.56
C SER A 876 -26.09 -10.98 41.72
N SER A 877 -25.78 -10.61 42.96
CA SER A 877 -24.73 -9.61 43.26
C SER A 877 -23.31 -10.13 42.99
N ASP A 878 -23.15 -11.40 42.58
CA ASP A 878 -21.89 -12.12 42.57
C ASP A 878 -21.71 -12.86 41.22
N VAL A 879 -21.75 -12.08 40.13
CA VAL A 879 -21.49 -12.58 38.76
C VAL A 879 -20.01 -12.40 38.44
N ALA A 880 -19.31 -13.52 38.25
CA ALA A 880 -17.92 -13.53 37.81
C ALA A 880 -17.75 -12.84 36.45
N THR A 881 -16.63 -12.12 36.27
CA THR A 881 -16.32 -11.35 35.06
C THR A 881 -16.44 -12.20 33.80
N THR A 882 -17.30 -11.80 32.87
CA THR A 882 -17.46 -12.48 31.58
C THR A 882 -16.38 -12.03 30.60
N ASP A 883 -16.12 -12.81 29.56
CA ASP A 883 -15.09 -12.46 28.57
C ASP A 883 -15.46 -11.22 27.72
N ILE A 884 -16.73 -10.82 27.72
CA ILE A 884 -17.19 -9.54 27.15
C ILE A 884 -16.90 -8.38 28.11
N ASP A 885 -17.00 -8.59 29.42
CA ASP A 885 -16.59 -7.61 30.41
C ASP A 885 -15.06 -7.42 30.39
N ARG A 886 -14.28 -8.49 30.19
CA ARG A 886 -12.84 -8.41 29.90
C ARG A 886 -12.55 -7.58 28.65
N ARG A 887 -13.27 -7.83 27.55
CA ARG A 887 -13.14 -7.05 26.31
C ARG A 887 -13.51 -5.57 26.51
N ARG A 888 -14.47 -5.23 27.38
CA ARG A 888 -14.75 -3.83 27.80
C ARG A 888 -13.58 -3.21 28.57
N ILE A 889 -13.00 -3.94 29.53
CA ILE A 889 -11.83 -3.50 30.31
C ILE A 889 -10.63 -3.25 29.39
N GLN A 890 -10.37 -4.17 28.45
CA GLN A 890 -9.29 -4.10 27.47
C GLN A 890 -9.39 -2.90 26.50
N THR A 891 -10.54 -2.22 26.38
CA THR A 891 -10.60 -0.99 25.56
C THR A 891 -9.73 0.13 26.13
N ILE A 892 -9.49 0.17 27.44
CA ILE A 892 -8.70 1.23 28.11
C ILE A 892 -7.22 1.14 27.70
N GLU A 893 -6.76 -0.03 27.24
CA GLU A 893 -5.41 -0.26 26.69
C GLU A 893 -5.06 0.74 25.56
N PHE A 894 -6.03 1.06 24.69
CA PHE A 894 -5.85 2.02 23.60
C PHE A 894 -5.35 3.40 24.05
N LEU A 895 -5.70 3.81 25.28
CA LEU A 895 -5.32 5.09 25.88
C LEU A 895 -4.07 4.99 26.78
N CYS A 896 -3.53 3.79 26.98
CA CYS A 896 -2.34 3.56 27.81
C CYS A 896 -1.02 3.65 27.03
N PHE A 897 -1.06 3.46 25.71
CA PHE A 897 0.12 3.43 24.82
C PHE A 897 0.95 4.73 24.81
N PHE A 898 0.31 5.89 25.03
CA PHE A 898 0.98 7.20 25.10
C PHE A 898 0.76 7.88 26.45
N SER A 899 1.72 8.70 26.87
CA SER A 899 1.65 9.50 28.10
C SER A 899 0.57 10.57 28.04
N GLU A 900 0.35 11.15 26.85
CA GLU A 900 -0.53 12.28 26.54
C GLU A 900 -2.03 11.93 26.59
N HIS A 901 -2.35 10.63 26.64
CA HIS A 901 -3.71 10.08 26.74
C HIS A 901 -4.02 9.45 28.11
N ARG A 902 -3.04 9.39 29.02
CA ARG A 902 -3.18 8.67 30.30
C ARG A 902 -4.24 9.29 31.22
N ALA A 903 -4.53 10.60 31.09
CA ALA A 903 -5.63 11.25 31.80
C ALA A 903 -7.00 10.79 31.31
N GLU A 904 -7.14 10.59 29.99
CA GLU A 904 -8.35 10.03 29.42
C GLU A 904 -8.51 8.57 29.86
N ALA A 905 -7.45 7.75 29.80
CA ALA A 905 -7.48 6.36 30.29
C ALA A 905 -8.05 6.26 31.72
N LEU A 906 -7.64 7.19 32.60
CA LEU A 906 -8.10 7.27 33.99
C LEU A 906 -9.58 7.68 34.12
N VAL A 907 -10.02 8.73 33.41
CA VAL A 907 -11.42 9.17 33.36
C VAL A 907 -12.33 8.04 32.85
N ARG A 908 -11.86 7.28 31.86
CA ARG A 908 -12.60 6.18 31.22
C ARG A 908 -12.65 4.94 32.13
N ALA A 909 -11.58 4.62 32.86
CA ALA A 909 -11.58 3.59 33.91
C ALA A 909 -12.58 3.92 35.03
N ASN A 910 -12.58 5.16 35.52
CA ASN A 910 -13.56 5.65 36.51
C ASN A 910 -15.01 5.56 36.00
N THR A 911 -15.25 5.96 34.76
CA THR A 911 -16.58 5.88 34.11
C THR A 911 -17.05 4.43 33.99
N LEU A 912 -16.19 3.51 33.55
CA LEU A 912 -16.50 2.09 33.43
C LEU A 912 -16.70 1.43 34.81
N THR A 913 -15.99 1.90 35.84
CA THR A 913 -16.15 1.49 37.25
C THR A 913 -17.55 1.84 37.76
N ARG A 914 -18.01 3.10 37.57
CA ARG A 914 -19.39 3.49 37.89
C ARG A 914 -20.41 2.61 37.15
N GLN A 915 -20.21 2.37 35.85
CA GLN A 915 -21.11 1.53 35.05
C GLN A 915 -21.20 0.09 35.57
N PHE A 916 -20.07 -0.58 35.83
CA PHE A 916 -20.08 -1.96 36.34
C PHE A 916 -20.68 -2.09 37.74
N LEU A 917 -20.52 -1.09 38.62
CA LEU A 917 -21.18 -1.05 39.93
C LEU A 917 -22.70 -0.91 39.79
N LEU A 918 -23.18 -0.04 38.89
CA LEU A 918 -24.61 0.08 38.59
C LEU A 918 -25.17 -1.24 38.01
N GLU A 919 -24.45 -1.85 37.06
CA GLU A 919 -24.74 -3.20 36.50
C GLU A 919 -24.65 -4.34 37.55
N GLY A 920 -24.03 -4.11 38.71
CA GLY A 920 -23.86 -5.10 39.79
C GLY A 920 -22.72 -6.12 39.59
N LYS A 921 -21.74 -5.83 38.73
CA LYS A 921 -20.63 -6.71 38.37
C LYS A 921 -19.37 -6.43 39.21
N TYR A 922 -19.44 -6.62 40.52
CA TYR A 922 -18.34 -6.28 41.44
C TYR A 922 -17.02 -7.01 41.13
N ALA A 923 -17.07 -8.24 40.60
CA ALA A 923 -15.86 -8.95 40.14
C ALA A 923 -15.15 -8.21 38.97
N ALA A 924 -15.92 -7.67 38.01
CA ALA A 924 -15.37 -6.90 36.90
C ALA A 924 -14.77 -5.56 37.35
N VAL A 925 -15.30 -4.95 38.41
CA VAL A 925 -14.76 -3.74 39.04
C VAL A 925 -13.38 -4.00 39.64
N LYS A 926 -13.19 -5.15 40.30
CA LYS A 926 -11.89 -5.56 40.83
C LYS A 926 -10.87 -5.77 39.72
N GLU A 927 -11.21 -6.58 38.72
CA GLU A 927 -10.36 -6.88 37.55
C GLU A 927 -9.99 -5.59 36.79
N LEU A 928 -10.94 -4.66 36.64
CA LEU A 928 -10.73 -3.31 36.08
C LEU A 928 -9.72 -2.48 36.89
N VAL A 929 -9.90 -2.36 38.21
CA VAL A 929 -9.08 -1.47 39.06
C VAL A 929 -7.68 -2.05 39.32
N GLU A 930 -7.51 -3.38 39.25
CA GLU A 930 -6.22 -4.05 39.45
C GLU A 930 -5.41 -4.22 38.15
N GLU A 931 -6.04 -4.40 36.98
CA GLU A 931 -5.32 -4.75 35.73
C GLU A 931 -5.37 -3.71 34.59
N SER A 932 -6.33 -2.77 34.55
CA SER A 932 -6.56 -1.94 33.35
C SER A 932 -5.58 -0.79 33.11
N LEU A 933 -4.85 -0.35 34.14
CA LEU A 933 -3.94 0.78 34.09
C LEU A 933 -2.56 0.35 34.61
N PRO A 934 -1.47 0.61 33.88
CA PRO A 934 -0.11 0.35 34.37
C PRO A 934 0.14 1.03 35.72
N GLU A 935 0.89 0.37 36.62
CA GLU A 935 1.20 0.89 37.97
C GLU A 935 1.81 2.30 37.97
N ASP A 936 2.53 2.65 36.90
CA ASP A 936 3.19 3.95 36.73
C ASP A 936 2.22 5.11 36.42
N SER A 937 0.96 4.84 36.07
CA SER A 937 0.04 5.81 35.47
C SER A 937 -0.12 7.11 36.25
N ILE A 938 -0.18 7.03 37.58
CA ILE A 938 -0.28 8.19 38.47
C ILE A 938 1.01 9.03 38.43
N GLY A 939 2.18 8.38 38.47
CA GLY A 939 3.48 9.06 38.37
C GLY A 939 3.74 9.64 36.98
N VAL A 940 3.33 8.93 35.92
CA VAL A 940 3.39 9.42 34.54
C VAL A 940 2.49 10.64 34.36
N LEU A 941 1.31 10.67 35.00
CA LEU A 941 0.43 11.84 35.01
C LEU A 941 1.06 13.03 35.72
N ASP A 942 1.53 12.88 36.95
CA ASP A 942 2.15 14.00 37.69
C ASP A 942 3.43 14.53 37.03
N MET A 943 4.19 13.68 36.33
CA MET A 943 5.34 14.12 35.52
C MET A 943 4.93 14.86 34.24
N ASN A 944 3.77 14.55 33.64
CA ASN A 944 3.38 14.98 32.29
C ASN A 944 2.00 15.67 32.22
N ARG A 945 1.53 16.32 33.29
CA ARG A 945 0.24 17.04 33.32
C ARG A 945 0.11 18.04 32.16
N ALA A 946 1.14 18.86 31.95
CA ALA A 946 1.20 19.86 30.88
C ALA A 946 1.29 19.29 29.44
N ALA A 947 1.31 17.95 29.27
CA ALA A 947 1.26 17.25 28.00
C ALA A 947 -0.07 16.50 27.77
N GLN A 948 -1.01 16.53 28.72
CA GLN A 948 -2.36 15.98 28.51
C GLN A 948 -3.12 16.91 27.55
N LEU A 949 -3.61 16.37 26.43
CA LEU A 949 -4.23 17.16 25.35
C LEU A 949 -5.76 17.30 25.45
N LEU A 950 -6.38 16.56 26.38
CA LEU A 950 -7.82 16.28 26.38
C LEU A 950 -8.55 16.70 27.65
N ARG A 951 -7.82 17.11 28.70
CA ARG A 951 -8.36 17.35 30.05
C ARG A 951 -7.69 18.56 30.70
N GLU A 952 -8.46 19.34 31.45
CA GLU A 952 -7.94 20.43 32.28
C GLU A 952 -7.39 19.87 33.61
N ASP A 953 -6.47 20.58 34.27
CA ASP A 953 -5.87 20.12 35.54
C ASP A 953 -6.93 19.77 36.61
N ASP A 954 -8.00 20.57 36.71
CA ASP A 954 -9.14 20.34 37.62
C ASP A 954 -9.95 19.07 37.28
N GLU A 955 -9.93 18.57 36.04
CA GLU A 955 -10.48 17.26 35.68
C GLU A 955 -9.52 16.12 36.03
N ILE A 956 -8.21 16.33 35.82
CA ILE A 956 -7.17 15.36 36.12
C ILE A 956 -7.12 15.07 37.63
N GLU A 957 -7.12 16.10 38.49
CA GLU A 957 -7.06 15.90 39.94
C GLU A 957 -8.29 15.19 40.51
N ARG A 958 -9.49 15.46 39.96
CA ARG A 958 -10.72 14.73 40.34
C ARG A 958 -10.67 13.27 39.88
N ALA A 959 -10.22 13.00 38.66
CA ALA A 959 -10.07 11.64 38.16
C ALA A 959 -9.03 10.83 38.98
N MET A 960 -7.93 11.46 39.38
CA MET A 960 -6.92 10.87 40.26
C MET A 960 -7.46 10.60 41.68
N ARG A 961 -8.15 11.58 42.29
CA ARG A 961 -8.83 11.41 43.59
C ARG A 961 -9.81 10.24 43.57
N GLU A 962 -10.62 10.14 42.53
CA GLU A 962 -11.63 9.10 42.40
C GLU A 962 -11.00 7.71 42.16
N PHE A 963 -9.98 7.60 41.30
CA PHE A 963 -9.30 6.32 41.08
C PHE A 963 -8.59 5.81 42.36
N LEU A 964 -8.08 6.73 43.19
CA LEU A 964 -7.56 6.39 44.52
C LEU A 964 -8.68 5.95 45.49
N CYS A 965 -9.87 6.54 45.43
CA CYS A 965 -11.06 6.04 46.14
C CYS A 965 -11.37 4.59 45.73
N TRP A 966 -11.32 4.28 44.43
CA TRP A 966 -11.58 2.94 43.92
C TRP A 966 -10.53 1.92 44.33
N ARG A 967 -9.23 2.27 44.27
CA ARG A 967 -8.15 1.41 44.74
C ARG A 967 -8.26 1.11 46.23
N ALA A 968 -8.55 2.11 47.07
CA ALA A 968 -8.78 1.90 48.50
C ALA A 968 -9.97 0.97 48.77
N TYR A 969 -11.08 1.14 48.03
CA TYR A 969 -12.26 0.28 48.13
C TYR A 969 -11.97 -1.19 47.80
N ILE A 970 -11.31 -1.45 46.66
CA ILE A 970 -10.96 -2.82 46.23
C ILE A 970 -9.90 -3.46 47.15
N GLN A 971 -8.97 -2.66 47.68
CA GLN A 971 -8.03 -3.08 48.72
C GLN A 971 -8.76 -3.51 50.00
N ALA A 972 -9.71 -2.71 50.50
CA ALA A 972 -10.52 -3.02 51.69
C ALA A 972 -11.31 -4.32 51.52
N CYS A 973 -12.05 -4.48 50.41
CA CYS A 973 -12.79 -5.70 50.10
C CYS A 973 -11.85 -6.93 50.03
N THR A 974 -10.71 -6.80 49.35
CA THR A 974 -9.74 -7.90 49.22
C THR A 974 -9.10 -8.29 50.56
N GLN A 975 -8.81 -7.34 51.45
CA GLN A 975 -8.36 -7.68 52.81
C GLN A 975 -9.50 -8.31 53.63
N TYR A 976 -10.76 -7.88 53.47
CA TYR A 976 -11.91 -8.50 54.13
C TYR A 976 -12.09 -9.96 53.70
N ASP A 977 -11.98 -10.27 52.41
CA ASP A 977 -12.08 -11.64 51.91
C ASP A 977 -10.94 -12.54 52.43
N LEU A 978 -9.71 -12.02 52.55
CA LEU A 978 -8.61 -12.75 53.17
C LEU A 978 -8.87 -13.06 54.65
N TRP A 979 -9.36 -12.09 55.42
CA TRP A 979 -9.79 -12.30 56.81
C TRP A 979 -10.94 -13.32 56.92
N ARG A 980 -11.94 -13.19 56.03
CA ARG A 980 -13.11 -14.09 55.99
C ARG A 980 -12.69 -15.52 55.67
N ASN A 981 -11.76 -15.70 54.73
CA ASN A 981 -11.19 -17.01 54.41
C ASN A 981 -10.34 -17.56 55.56
N CYS A 982 -9.64 -16.71 56.33
CA CYS A 982 -8.93 -17.12 57.54
C CYS A 982 -9.89 -17.71 58.60
N ILE A 983 -10.99 -17.02 58.92
CA ILE A 983 -11.97 -17.52 59.91
C ILE A 983 -12.76 -18.74 59.43
N ASN A 984 -13.11 -18.81 58.13
CA ASN A 984 -13.87 -19.93 57.59
C ASN A 984 -13.01 -21.14 57.21
N ASN A 985 -11.69 -21.09 57.44
CA ASN A 985 -10.79 -22.21 57.21
C ASN A 985 -11.06 -23.30 58.27
N PRO A 986 -11.46 -24.54 57.89
CA PRO A 986 -11.89 -25.58 58.84
C PRO A 986 -10.78 -26.10 59.79
N GLY A 987 -9.57 -25.53 59.74
CA GLY A 987 -8.54 -25.78 60.74
C GLY A 987 -8.99 -25.42 62.16
N ALA A 988 -9.79 -24.37 62.37
CA ALA A 988 -10.10 -23.82 63.71
C ALA A 988 -10.82 -24.80 64.66
N GLU A 989 -11.56 -25.80 64.16
CA GLU A 989 -12.19 -26.86 64.97
C GLU A 989 -11.31 -28.12 65.10
N ALA A 990 -10.14 -28.14 64.46
CA ALA A 990 -9.21 -29.27 64.37
C ALA A 990 -7.82 -28.99 64.98
N LEU A 991 -7.58 -27.77 65.50
CA LEU A 991 -6.36 -27.41 66.22
C LEU A 991 -6.27 -28.27 67.50
N SER A 992 -5.16 -28.99 67.66
CA SER A 992 -4.98 -30.04 68.68
C SER A 992 -3.87 -29.72 69.69
N LEU A 993 -3.10 -28.66 69.41
CA LEU A 993 -1.96 -28.21 70.19
C LEU A 993 -2.00 -26.69 70.38
N TYR A 994 -1.55 -26.23 71.54
CA TYR A 994 -1.39 -24.80 71.84
C TYR A 994 -0.55 -24.04 70.78
N THR A 995 0.45 -24.69 70.18
CA THR A 995 1.25 -24.10 69.10
C THR A 995 0.42 -23.81 67.85
N GLU A 996 -0.48 -24.74 67.48
CA GLU A 996 -1.36 -24.59 66.32
C GLU A 996 -2.39 -23.48 66.54
N GLU A 997 -2.96 -23.37 67.75
CA GLU A 997 -3.83 -22.25 68.14
C GLU A 997 -3.08 -20.91 68.17
N LYS A 998 -1.82 -20.88 68.62
CA LYS A 998 -1.01 -19.67 68.67
C LYS A 998 -0.65 -19.15 67.28
N ASP A 999 -0.26 -20.03 66.37
CA ASP A 999 0.13 -19.65 65.01
C ASP A 999 -1.11 -19.20 64.21
N TYR A 1000 -2.24 -19.90 64.34
CA TYR A 1000 -3.54 -19.46 63.80
C TYR A 1000 -3.98 -18.10 64.36
N LEU A 1001 -3.80 -17.86 65.66
CA LEU A 1001 -4.10 -16.57 66.29
C LEU A 1001 -3.22 -15.44 65.77
N ALA A 1002 -1.95 -15.71 65.46
CA ALA A 1002 -1.05 -14.71 64.87
C ALA A 1002 -1.49 -14.31 63.45
N ASP A 1003 -1.82 -15.29 62.60
CA ASP A 1003 -2.35 -15.05 61.25
C ASP A 1003 -3.72 -14.34 61.29
N LEU A 1004 -4.63 -14.76 62.17
CA LEU A 1004 -5.92 -14.11 62.37
C LEU A 1004 -5.74 -12.64 62.79
N MET A 1005 -4.88 -12.35 63.75
CA MET A 1005 -4.63 -10.96 64.21
C MET A 1005 -3.93 -10.11 63.15
N PHE A 1006 -3.04 -10.70 62.34
CA PHE A 1006 -2.45 -10.03 61.18
C PHE A 1006 -3.52 -9.65 60.15
N HIS A 1007 -4.43 -10.57 59.81
CA HIS A 1007 -5.54 -10.29 58.92
C HIS A 1007 -6.50 -9.25 59.51
N VAL A 1008 -6.97 -9.40 60.76
CA VAL A 1008 -7.81 -8.42 61.46
C VAL A 1008 -7.20 -7.01 61.40
N SER A 1009 -5.91 -6.88 61.72
CA SER A 1009 -5.24 -5.58 61.72
C SER A 1009 -5.17 -4.96 60.32
N ARG A 1010 -4.98 -5.76 59.26
CA ARG A 1010 -4.92 -5.27 57.88
C ARG A 1010 -6.29 -4.94 57.31
N SER A 1011 -7.28 -5.79 57.53
CA SER A 1011 -8.64 -5.60 57.02
C SER A 1011 -9.35 -4.44 57.71
N ALA A 1012 -9.17 -4.28 59.02
CA ALA A 1012 -9.70 -3.12 59.75
C ALA A 1012 -9.00 -1.83 59.29
N ALA A 1013 -7.68 -1.82 59.12
CA ALA A 1013 -6.95 -0.65 58.63
C ALA A 1013 -7.37 -0.24 57.22
N ALA A 1014 -7.45 -1.18 56.26
CA ALA A 1014 -7.88 -0.89 54.89
C ALA A 1014 -9.36 -0.45 54.82
N THR A 1015 -10.23 -0.97 55.70
CA THR A 1015 -11.63 -0.51 55.76
C THR A 1015 -11.73 0.90 56.35
N LEU A 1016 -10.91 1.23 57.36
CA LEU A 1016 -10.82 2.59 57.91
C LEU A 1016 -10.17 3.58 56.94
N GLU A 1017 -9.22 3.15 56.10
CA GLU A 1017 -8.63 3.96 55.01
C GLU A 1017 -9.69 4.43 54.01
N VAL A 1018 -10.74 3.64 53.78
CA VAL A 1018 -11.90 4.03 52.97
C VAL A 1018 -12.87 4.91 53.75
N LEU A 1019 -13.25 4.52 54.98
CA LEU A 1019 -14.24 5.29 55.76
C LEU A 1019 -13.72 6.67 56.21
N HIS A 1020 -12.42 6.80 56.44
CA HIS A 1020 -11.74 8.05 56.78
C HIS A 1020 -10.96 8.67 55.59
N PHE A 1021 -11.31 8.34 54.35
CA PHE A 1021 -10.65 8.89 53.16
C PHE A 1021 -10.74 10.44 53.16
N GLU A 1022 -9.67 11.13 52.75
CA GLU A 1022 -9.54 12.58 52.91
C GLU A 1022 -10.73 13.35 52.28
N ASN A 1023 -11.41 14.18 53.08
CA ASN A 1023 -12.64 14.90 52.71
C ASN A 1023 -13.82 13.99 52.25
N GLY A 1024 -13.82 12.72 52.68
CA GLY A 1024 -14.85 11.72 52.41
C GLY A 1024 -14.65 10.94 51.10
N TRP A 1025 -14.81 9.63 51.17
CA TRP A 1025 -14.70 8.71 50.01
C TRP A 1025 -15.72 9.06 48.92
N LEU A 1026 -15.26 9.15 47.67
CA LEU A 1026 -16.06 9.51 46.50
C LEU A 1026 -16.82 10.87 46.62
N MET A 1027 -16.42 11.75 47.54
CA MET A 1027 -17.02 13.10 47.64
C MET A 1027 -16.39 14.05 46.62
N GLY A 1028 -17.25 14.74 45.85
CA GLY A 1028 -16.85 15.75 44.87
C GLY A 1028 -16.07 15.20 43.68
N CYS A 1029 -16.37 13.96 43.27
CA CYS A 1029 -15.65 13.26 42.21
C CYS A 1029 -16.40 13.39 40.87
N SER A 1030 -17.72 13.14 40.85
CA SER A 1030 -18.59 13.49 39.72
C SER A 1030 -18.96 14.97 39.73
N ASN A 1031 -19.41 15.47 38.58
CA ASN A 1031 -20.13 16.74 38.47
C ASN A 1031 -21.57 16.62 39.01
N ASP A 1032 -22.12 15.39 39.11
CA ASP A 1032 -23.43 15.12 39.69
C ASP A 1032 -23.28 14.44 41.06
N ALA A 1033 -23.58 15.20 42.12
CA ALA A 1033 -23.54 14.70 43.50
C ALA A 1033 -24.57 13.60 43.80
N THR A 1034 -25.58 13.39 42.94
CA THR A 1034 -26.55 12.30 43.11
C THR A 1034 -26.02 10.96 42.63
N GLU A 1035 -25.11 10.93 41.66
CA GLU A 1035 -24.39 9.71 41.26
C GLU A 1035 -23.43 9.26 42.36
N ASP A 1036 -22.60 10.19 42.86
CA ASP A 1036 -21.66 9.92 43.95
C ASP A 1036 -22.41 9.46 45.23
N ALA A 1037 -23.60 10.01 45.51
CA ALA A 1037 -24.47 9.57 46.61
C ALA A 1037 -25.03 8.15 46.41
N ALA A 1038 -25.66 7.85 45.27
CA ALA A 1038 -26.24 6.54 44.98
C ALA A 1038 -25.18 5.41 44.98
N ILE A 1039 -23.94 5.74 44.61
CA ILE A 1039 -22.81 4.82 44.70
C ILE A 1039 -22.35 4.63 46.16
N ARG A 1040 -22.27 5.71 46.96
CA ARG A 1040 -21.99 5.64 48.40
C ARG A 1040 -23.01 4.77 49.14
N GLU A 1041 -24.30 4.96 48.89
CA GLU A 1041 -25.41 4.13 49.43
C GLU A 1041 -25.24 2.64 49.12
N ARG A 1042 -24.68 2.31 47.95
CA ARG A 1042 -24.49 0.92 47.49
C ARG A 1042 -23.18 0.28 48.00
N CYS A 1043 -22.19 1.07 48.42
CA CYS A 1043 -20.84 0.59 48.73
C CYS A 1043 -20.43 0.76 50.20
N LEU A 1044 -20.77 1.88 50.84
CA LEU A 1044 -20.32 2.20 52.20
C LEU A 1044 -21.00 1.36 53.31
N PRO A 1045 -22.32 1.07 53.27
CA PRO A 1045 -22.95 0.24 54.30
C PRO A 1045 -22.28 -1.13 54.46
N THR A 1046 -21.94 -1.78 53.34
CA THR A 1046 -21.22 -3.06 53.36
C THR A 1046 -19.87 -2.96 54.06
N LEU A 1047 -19.12 -1.87 53.87
CA LEU A 1047 -17.85 -1.66 54.57
C LEU A 1047 -18.02 -1.36 56.06
N VAL A 1048 -19.04 -0.59 56.45
CA VAL A 1048 -19.38 -0.34 57.87
C VAL A 1048 -19.73 -1.66 58.58
N PHE A 1049 -20.57 -2.49 57.97
CA PHE A 1049 -20.89 -3.82 58.50
C PHE A 1049 -19.65 -4.73 58.51
N ASN A 1050 -18.83 -4.74 57.46
CA ASN A 1050 -17.60 -5.53 57.40
C ASN A 1050 -16.63 -5.15 58.52
N LEU A 1051 -16.42 -3.86 58.82
CA LEU A 1051 -15.56 -3.41 59.91
C LEU A 1051 -16.04 -3.93 61.28
N HIS A 1052 -17.34 -3.81 61.53
CA HIS A 1052 -17.99 -4.34 62.73
C HIS A 1052 -17.87 -5.88 62.83
N PHE A 1053 -18.10 -6.61 61.73
CA PHE A 1053 -17.95 -8.07 61.71
C PHE A 1053 -16.49 -8.53 61.86
N ILE A 1054 -15.51 -7.81 61.28
CA ILE A 1054 -14.07 -8.06 61.49
C ILE A 1054 -13.76 -8.08 62.99
N GLN A 1055 -14.29 -7.10 63.73
CA GLN A 1055 -14.00 -6.93 65.14
C GLN A 1055 -14.79 -7.91 66.03
N LEU A 1056 -16.10 -8.06 65.80
CA LEU A 1056 -16.99 -8.91 66.59
C LEU A 1056 -16.73 -10.41 66.40
N GLU A 1057 -16.67 -10.93 65.16
CA GLU A 1057 -16.48 -12.38 64.94
C GLU A 1057 -15.05 -12.84 65.24
N SER A 1058 -14.04 -11.96 65.12
CA SER A 1058 -12.68 -12.29 65.57
C SER A 1058 -12.62 -12.42 67.09
N ALA A 1059 -13.23 -11.49 67.84
CA ALA A 1059 -13.33 -11.59 69.29
C ALA A 1059 -14.07 -12.88 69.71
N LYS A 1060 -15.19 -13.20 69.08
CA LYS A 1060 -15.92 -14.47 69.30
C LYS A 1060 -15.06 -15.70 68.96
N THR A 1061 -14.23 -15.64 67.93
CA THR A 1061 -13.35 -16.75 67.51
C THR A 1061 -12.20 -16.96 68.50
N ILE A 1062 -11.59 -15.88 69.00
CA ILE A 1062 -10.58 -15.93 70.07
C ILE A 1062 -11.16 -16.57 71.34
N MET A 1063 -12.39 -16.20 71.71
CA MET A 1063 -13.11 -16.80 72.85
C MET A 1063 -13.57 -18.26 72.62
N ARG A 1064 -13.43 -18.83 71.42
CA ARG A 1064 -13.72 -20.25 71.12
C ARG A 1064 -12.47 -21.15 71.13
N LEU A 1065 -11.26 -20.59 71.18
CA LEU A 1065 -10.02 -21.36 71.30
C LEU A 1065 -10.05 -22.24 72.57
N THR A 1066 -9.42 -23.40 72.54
CA THR A 1066 -9.58 -24.47 73.55
C THR A 1066 -8.32 -24.74 74.38
N HIS A 1067 -7.13 -24.48 73.82
CA HIS A 1067 -5.83 -24.73 74.45
C HIS A 1067 -5.12 -23.45 74.89
N TYR A 1068 -5.54 -22.28 74.40
CA TYR A 1068 -5.08 -20.96 74.84
C TYR A 1068 -5.59 -20.62 76.27
N PRO A 1069 -4.86 -19.84 77.09
CA PRO A 1069 -5.31 -19.42 78.42
C PRO A 1069 -6.51 -18.47 78.39
N GLU A 1070 -7.48 -18.65 79.30
CA GLU A 1070 -8.69 -17.81 79.39
C GLU A 1070 -8.39 -16.33 79.61
N ASP A 1071 -7.48 -16.00 80.54
CA ASP A 1071 -7.09 -14.61 80.83
C ASP A 1071 -6.55 -13.90 79.58
N ALA A 1072 -5.74 -14.62 78.79
CA ALA A 1072 -5.17 -14.09 77.54
C ALA A 1072 -6.21 -13.98 76.41
N LYS A 1073 -7.26 -14.84 76.38
CA LYS A 1073 -8.40 -14.65 75.47
C LYS A 1073 -9.16 -13.37 75.83
N ALA A 1074 -9.40 -13.14 77.13
CA ALA A 1074 -10.10 -11.95 77.60
C ALA A 1074 -9.33 -10.65 77.28
N GLU A 1075 -8.01 -10.61 77.52
CA GLU A 1075 -7.18 -9.44 77.18
C GLU A 1075 -7.11 -9.17 75.68
N LEU A 1076 -7.15 -10.19 74.82
CA LEU A 1076 -7.12 -10.03 73.36
C LEU A 1076 -8.50 -9.71 72.75
N ALA A 1077 -9.58 -10.27 73.29
CA ALA A 1077 -10.93 -10.05 72.79
C ALA A 1077 -11.49 -8.67 73.19
N ARG A 1078 -11.14 -8.17 74.39
CA ARG A 1078 -11.59 -6.87 74.90
C ARG A 1078 -11.35 -5.69 73.93
N PRO A 1079 -10.13 -5.38 73.48
CA PRO A 1079 -9.86 -4.23 72.61
C PRO A 1079 -10.46 -4.39 71.20
N LEU A 1080 -10.84 -5.59 70.79
CA LEU A 1080 -11.61 -5.79 69.55
C LEU A 1080 -13.09 -5.46 69.76
N LEU A 1081 -13.68 -5.86 70.89
CA LEU A 1081 -15.07 -5.56 71.24
C LEU A 1081 -15.29 -4.07 71.58
N GLU A 1082 -14.30 -3.40 72.17
CA GLU A 1082 -14.30 -1.95 72.36
C GLU A 1082 -14.30 -1.24 71.00
N LYS A 1083 -13.39 -1.60 70.08
CA LYS A 1083 -13.36 -1.08 68.70
C LYS A 1083 -14.63 -1.36 67.90
N SER A 1084 -15.28 -2.49 68.14
CA SER A 1084 -16.58 -2.86 67.55
C SER A 1084 -17.72 -1.87 67.89
N LEU A 1085 -17.55 -1.10 68.97
CA LEU A 1085 -18.44 -0.01 69.37
C LEU A 1085 -17.97 1.35 68.83
N GLU A 1086 -16.65 1.60 68.74
CA GLU A 1086 -16.07 2.81 68.12
C GLU A 1086 -16.48 3.00 66.64
N VAL A 1087 -16.91 1.93 65.94
CA VAL A 1087 -17.54 2.03 64.61
C VAL A 1087 -18.77 2.97 64.61
N ALA A 1088 -19.46 3.13 65.74
CA ALA A 1088 -20.55 4.09 65.87
C ALA A 1088 -20.08 5.54 65.68
N ASP A 1089 -18.89 5.88 66.19
CA ASP A 1089 -18.30 7.22 66.07
C ASP A 1089 -17.83 7.46 64.63
N VAL A 1090 -17.24 6.45 63.98
CA VAL A 1090 -16.85 6.48 62.55
C VAL A 1090 -18.04 6.76 61.64
N VAL A 1091 -19.21 6.19 61.95
CA VAL A 1091 -20.45 6.43 61.18
C VAL A 1091 -21.04 7.82 61.46
N ALA A 1092 -20.95 8.30 62.70
CA ALA A 1092 -21.54 9.56 63.16
C ALA A 1092 -20.72 10.81 62.81
N ASP A 1093 -19.48 10.67 62.32
CA ASP A 1093 -18.61 11.80 61.99
C ASP A 1093 -19.12 12.63 60.79
N GLU A 1094 -19.43 13.91 61.05
CA GLU A 1094 -19.83 14.90 60.05
C GLU A 1094 -18.76 15.15 58.97
N HIS A 1095 -17.48 14.90 59.26
CA HIS A 1095 -16.38 15.17 58.32
C HIS A 1095 -16.37 14.21 57.10
N TYR A 1096 -16.70 12.94 57.31
CA TYR A 1096 -16.73 11.92 56.25
C TYR A 1096 -18.16 11.65 55.73
N GLY A 1097 -19.18 12.02 56.52
CA GLY A 1097 -20.59 11.95 56.15
C GLY A 1097 -21.09 10.53 55.90
N VAL A 1098 -20.53 9.52 56.57
CA VAL A 1098 -20.83 8.10 56.32
C VAL A 1098 -22.30 7.77 56.61
N TYR A 1099 -22.89 8.37 57.66
CA TYR A 1099 -24.32 8.23 57.97
C TYR A 1099 -25.27 8.63 56.82
N HIS A 1100 -24.86 9.48 55.87
CA HIS A 1100 -25.69 9.83 54.71
C HIS A 1100 -25.89 8.68 53.72
N ALA A 1101 -25.04 7.64 53.77
CA ALA A 1101 -25.13 6.47 52.90
C ALA A 1101 -25.88 5.28 53.53
N LEU A 1102 -26.38 5.42 54.76
CA LEU A 1102 -26.99 4.33 55.53
C LEU A 1102 -28.50 4.49 55.64
N ASP A 1103 -29.22 3.45 55.20
CA ASP A 1103 -30.68 3.40 55.25
C ASP A 1103 -31.21 3.31 56.70
N GLN A 1104 -32.45 3.74 56.95
CA GLN A 1104 -33.01 3.72 58.32
C GLN A 1104 -33.07 2.31 58.93
N ASP A 1105 -33.26 1.27 58.12
CA ASP A 1105 -33.24 -0.12 58.58
C ASP A 1105 -31.81 -0.65 58.76
N GLN A 1106 -30.85 -0.29 57.88
CA GLN A 1106 -29.44 -0.59 58.09
C GLN A 1106 -28.91 0.01 59.40
N CYS A 1107 -29.34 1.24 59.74
CA CYS A 1107 -29.04 1.86 61.03
C CYS A 1107 -29.59 1.06 62.23
N ARG A 1108 -30.76 0.42 62.09
CA ARG A 1108 -31.34 -0.44 63.15
C ARG A 1108 -30.55 -1.74 63.32
N ASP A 1109 -30.14 -2.36 62.22
CA ASP A 1109 -29.37 -3.60 62.23
C ASP A 1109 -27.96 -3.37 62.81
N LEU A 1110 -27.32 -2.25 62.47
CA LEU A 1110 -26.03 -1.85 63.04
C LEU A 1110 -26.14 -1.60 64.57
N LEU A 1111 -27.19 -0.92 65.02
CA LEU A 1111 -27.49 -0.75 66.45
C LEU A 1111 -27.77 -2.09 67.17
N HIS A 1112 -28.29 -3.10 66.47
CA HIS A 1112 -28.43 -4.45 67.02
C HIS A 1112 -27.06 -5.15 67.17
N GLY A 1113 -26.18 -5.02 66.18
CA GLY A 1113 -24.80 -5.52 66.23
C GLY A 1113 -23.96 -4.87 67.35
N PHE A 1114 -24.08 -3.54 67.53
CA PHE A 1114 -23.47 -2.85 68.67
C PHE A 1114 -24.02 -3.35 70.01
N ARG A 1115 -25.31 -3.64 70.13
CA ARG A 1115 -25.89 -4.26 71.35
C ARG A 1115 -25.29 -5.65 71.61
N GLU A 1116 -25.03 -6.44 70.57
CA GLU A 1116 -24.40 -7.76 70.70
C GLU A 1116 -22.91 -7.65 71.10
N SER A 1117 -22.19 -6.68 70.55
CA SER A 1117 -20.81 -6.37 70.96
C SER A 1117 -20.73 -5.90 72.41
N ALA A 1118 -21.64 -5.03 72.86
CA ALA A 1118 -21.71 -4.56 74.24
C ALA A 1118 -22.06 -5.69 75.24
N VAL A 1119 -22.95 -6.62 74.86
CA VAL A 1119 -23.24 -7.81 75.68
C VAL A 1119 -22.03 -8.75 75.74
N SER A 1120 -21.30 -8.90 74.64
CA SER A 1120 -20.08 -9.72 74.58
C SER A 1120 -18.95 -9.10 75.42
N LEU A 1121 -18.79 -7.77 75.38
CA LEU A 1121 -17.82 -7.03 76.20
C LEU A 1121 -18.14 -7.17 77.69
N ALA A 1122 -19.40 -6.97 78.09
CA ALA A 1122 -19.84 -7.15 79.47
C ALA A 1122 -19.64 -8.60 79.99
N PHE A 1123 -19.72 -9.61 79.11
CA PHE A 1123 -19.38 -10.99 79.46
C PHE A 1123 -17.87 -11.17 79.70
N VAL A 1124 -17.03 -10.60 78.83
CA VAL A 1124 -15.57 -10.62 79.00
C VAL A 1124 -15.13 -9.87 80.26
N GLU A 1125 -15.73 -8.72 80.57
CA GLU A 1125 -15.47 -7.97 81.82
C GLU A 1125 -15.94 -8.70 83.09
N CYS A 1126 -16.83 -9.70 82.97
CA CYS A 1126 -17.24 -10.55 84.09
C CYS A 1126 -16.36 -11.80 84.27
N MET A 1127 -15.35 -12.03 83.42
CA MET A 1127 -14.38 -13.11 83.64
C MET A 1127 -13.51 -12.80 84.88
N PRO A 1128 -13.18 -13.81 85.70
CA PRO A 1128 -12.49 -13.60 86.96
C PRO A 1128 -10.99 -13.31 86.74
N THR A 1129 -10.63 -12.02 86.61
CA THR A 1129 -9.23 -11.61 86.61
C THR A 1129 -8.51 -12.09 87.87
N PRO A 1130 -7.41 -12.86 87.75
CA PRO A 1130 -6.62 -13.26 88.92
C PRO A 1130 -6.00 -12.01 89.53
N THR A 1131 -6.27 -11.76 90.81
CA THR A 1131 -5.65 -10.67 91.56
C THR A 1131 -4.19 -11.02 91.84
N ILE A 1132 -3.29 -10.57 90.96
CA ILE A 1132 -1.84 -10.73 91.12
C ILE A 1132 -1.39 -10.01 92.40
N SER A 1133 -1.26 -10.76 93.48
CA SER A 1133 -0.51 -10.38 94.67
C SER A 1133 0.98 -10.32 94.32
N PRO A 1134 1.72 -9.27 94.70
CA PRO A 1134 3.05 -8.97 94.17
C PRO A 1134 4.21 -9.83 94.76
N ASP A 1135 3.95 -11.09 95.12
CA ASP A 1135 4.88 -11.99 95.83
C ASP A 1135 4.86 -13.42 95.23
N SER A 1136 5.39 -13.62 94.01
CA SER A 1136 5.93 -14.93 93.54
C SER A 1136 6.63 -14.90 92.17
N ASP A 1137 7.83 -14.31 92.09
CA ASP A 1137 8.75 -14.55 90.96
C ASP A 1137 9.44 -15.93 91.10
N GLN A 1138 8.84 -17.02 90.58
CA GLN A 1138 9.51 -18.29 90.21
C GLN A 1138 8.54 -19.32 89.58
N ASP A 1139 8.46 -19.38 88.25
CA ASP A 1139 9.00 -20.47 87.41
C ASP A 1139 8.73 -20.20 85.90
#